data_AF-A0A2V6K867-F1
#
_entry.id   AF-A0A2V6K867-F1
#
_cell.length_a   1.000
_cell.length_b   1.000
_cell.length_c   1.000
_cell.angle_alpha   90.00
_cell.angle_beta   90.00
_cell.angle_gamma   90.00
#
_symmetry.space_group_name_H-M   'P 1'
#
loop_
_entity.id
_entity.type
_entity.pdbx_description
1 polymer ?
#
loop_
_entity_poly.entity_id
_entity_poly.type
_entity_poly.pdbx_seq_one_letter_code
_entity_poly.pdbx_strand_id
1 'polypeptide(L)'
;WQARRQPWFFSSGGPGSGLYRSEDNGVTWKRLEGNGLPGGILGKIGIAVSGADSNRVFAIIEAKEGGLYRSDDAGQHWTRVNDDGRFRQRAWYFSKVYADPKSADTVYLLNTGLFKSVDGGKTFNLLPARHGDHHGLWIDPTNPNRIANVSDGGASVSTDGGKNWTTQNNQPTAQFYHVAVDNAFPYHIYGAQQDNSNVGIASRTDSGVIGRQNWFEAGGGECGFVVPDPRDWHIIYSNSEGYISRYDKNKEDVQDVSPVPLDNSGHGAVDLAHRFQWVTPLMLSPHNPDVLYTAAECVFKSTDHGQSWRQISNDLTRNDKSKQQPSGGPLTNDITSVEYYDTVFALAESPVTKGTIWAGTDDGLVHVTTDDGQHWSKVTPKMPEWSTIDLIEPSPHDGNTAYVAVDRHKLDDFKPYIFKTTDLGKNWSAITNGIPEGAYVHAVREDPKRKGLLYAGTELGVFVSFDDGARWQLLQLNLPVTPIHDLVVKDDDLVVATHGRSFWVLDDLTPLRQLNTQSGTADIILYQPQTAFRLHYPEEFDKRQPVGDNPPSGAIIDYYFKTVRKEEVSLDIIDSSGKVVRHLSSKEKKEGEQPPEWPDRVERVKTIPANEGMNRFAWDLRYDDPIQIPGAFYSSTGPKGPLALPGDYQVKLTVGGKSQTAPLRLVIDPRTKGDESGLQKQFTLATQVNDRISQLHQAVNEIRDLRTQIQTLHKRFGDDQRLKPALAAADDLDRKMSEVEQKLIQVNMKGSEANLAFPNMLNERFDTFSHTIETGDGEPTKPQLDVFQMLSSQLDEQLKKWAQLKNEDLPKVSELIKQANLPALIITEKKTG
;
A
#
# COMPACT_ATOMS: atom_id res chain seq x y z
N TRP A 1 1.79 -8.48 -39.62
CA TRP A 1 2.98 -8.97 -38.89
C TRP A 1 2.65 -10.34 -38.38
N GLN A 2 3.47 -11.33 -38.70
CA GLN A 2 3.34 -12.68 -38.17
C GLN A 2 4.27 -12.84 -36.97
N ALA A 3 3.71 -13.21 -35.82
CA ALA A 3 4.45 -13.57 -34.62
C ALA A 3 3.70 -14.64 -33.84
N ARG A 4 4.43 -15.42 -33.03
CA ARG A 4 3.87 -16.42 -32.13
C ARG A 4 4.73 -16.52 -30.87
N ARG A 5 4.10 -16.65 -29.71
CA ARG A 5 4.75 -16.91 -28.42
C ARG A 5 4.09 -18.10 -27.75
N GLN A 6 4.88 -18.95 -27.12
CA GLN A 6 4.49 -20.03 -26.21
C GLN A 6 5.44 -19.97 -25.00
N PRO A 7 5.24 -20.73 -23.91
CA PRO A 7 6.13 -20.67 -22.74
C PRO A 7 7.62 -20.85 -23.08
N TRP A 8 7.91 -21.72 -24.05
CA TRP A 8 9.27 -22.15 -24.40
C TRP A 8 9.84 -21.56 -25.69
N PHE A 9 9.11 -20.68 -26.37
CA PHE A 9 9.69 -19.95 -27.50
C PHE A 9 8.87 -18.72 -27.89
N PHE A 10 9.56 -17.79 -28.54
CA PHE A 10 9.01 -16.70 -29.31
C PHE A 10 9.52 -16.75 -30.75
N SER A 11 8.72 -16.32 -31.71
CA SER A 11 9.10 -16.21 -33.12
C SER A 11 8.54 -14.93 -33.73
N SER A 12 9.42 -14.06 -34.23
CA SER A 12 9.05 -12.87 -35.02
C SER A 12 9.38 -13.07 -36.50
N GLY A 13 8.40 -12.78 -37.35
CA GLY A 13 8.57 -12.75 -38.79
C GLY A 13 8.20 -14.05 -39.50
N GLY A 14 7.73 -13.89 -40.73
CA GLY A 14 7.20 -14.99 -41.53
C GLY A 14 6.49 -14.50 -42.78
N PRO A 15 5.98 -15.42 -43.63
CA PRO A 15 5.31 -15.09 -44.89
C PRO A 15 4.05 -14.22 -44.70
N GLY A 16 3.42 -14.25 -43.52
CA GLY A 16 2.28 -13.38 -43.18
C GLY A 16 2.67 -11.94 -42.83
N SER A 17 3.95 -11.61 -42.74
CA SER A 17 4.41 -10.23 -42.57
C SER A 17 4.49 -9.50 -43.92
N GLY A 18 4.16 -8.21 -43.91
CA GLY A 18 4.20 -7.38 -45.10
C GLY A 18 3.73 -5.97 -44.82
N LEU A 19 4.07 -5.08 -45.75
CA LEU A 19 3.56 -3.72 -45.80
C LEU A 19 2.49 -3.65 -46.90
N TYR A 20 1.35 -3.03 -46.61
CA TYR A 20 0.23 -2.93 -47.54
C TYR A 20 -0.22 -1.48 -47.64
N ARG A 21 -0.66 -1.07 -48.82
CA ARG A 21 -1.23 0.25 -49.09
C ARG A 21 -2.61 0.12 -49.71
N SER A 22 -3.52 0.97 -49.27
CA SER A 22 -4.82 1.21 -49.90
C SER A 22 -4.88 2.64 -50.41
N GLU A 23 -5.54 2.86 -51.54
CA GLU A 23 -5.80 4.18 -52.14
C GLU A 23 -7.31 4.47 -52.22
N ASP A 24 -8.14 3.62 -51.63
CA ASP A 24 -9.60 3.62 -51.76
C ASP A 24 -10.31 3.47 -50.39
N ASN A 25 -9.74 4.09 -49.35
CA ASN A 25 -10.25 4.04 -47.97
C ASN A 25 -10.32 2.63 -47.36
N GLY A 26 -9.40 1.75 -47.74
CA GLY A 26 -9.25 0.40 -47.18
C GLY A 26 -10.12 -0.67 -47.84
N VAL A 27 -10.76 -0.38 -48.97
CA VAL A 27 -11.57 -1.35 -49.72
C VAL A 27 -10.66 -2.38 -50.40
N THR A 28 -9.58 -1.94 -51.03
CA THR A 28 -8.55 -2.82 -51.61
C THR A 28 -7.17 -2.51 -51.05
N TRP A 29 -6.35 -3.56 -50.93
CA TRP A 29 -5.00 -3.47 -50.38
C TRP A 29 -3.99 -4.07 -51.35
N LYS A 30 -2.99 -3.27 -51.73
CA LYS A 30 -1.84 -3.71 -52.50
C LYS A 30 -0.68 -4.01 -51.56
N ARG A 31 -0.15 -5.24 -51.64
CA ARG A 31 1.11 -5.59 -50.98
C ARG A 31 2.26 -4.81 -51.61
N LEU A 32 3.07 -4.16 -50.79
CA LEU A 32 4.26 -3.43 -51.22
C LEU A 32 5.48 -4.35 -51.12
N GLU A 33 6.16 -4.52 -52.25
CA GLU A 33 7.35 -5.36 -52.40
C GLU A 33 8.21 -4.85 -53.56
N GLY A 34 9.53 -5.00 -53.47
CA GLY A 34 10.47 -4.37 -54.40
C GLY A 34 10.62 -2.86 -54.17
N ASN A 35 11.01 -2.12 -55.22
CA ASN A 35 11.15 -0.65 -55.20
C ASN A 35 11.93 -0.08 -54.01
N GLY A 36 13.00 -0.77 -53.60
CA GLY A 36 13.89 -0.38 -52.51
C GLY A 36 13.51 -0.90 -51.11
N LEU A 37 12.39 -1.61 -50.96
CA LEU A 37 12.10 -2.40 -49.74
C LEU A 37 12.98 -3.66 -49.66
N PRO A 38 13.26 -4.17 -48.45
CA PRO A 38 14.05 -5.38 -48.30
C PRO A 38 13.28 -6.61 -48.81
N GLY A 39 13.99 -7.51 -49.49
CA GLY A 39 13.45 -8.81 -49.89
C GLY A 39 13.51 -9.86 -48.77
N GLY A 40 12.90 -11.02 -49.00
CA GLY A 40 12.94 -12.16 -48.07
C GLY A 40 11.86 -12.11 -46.98
N ILE A 41 12.16 -12.71 -45.82
CA ILE A 41 11.24 -12.75 -44.67
C ILE A 41 11.22 -11.37 -44.01
N LEU A 42 10.01 -10.89 -43.69
CA LEU A 42 9.79 -9.65 -42.96
C LEU A 42 9.27 -9.95 -41.55
N GLY A 43 9.64 -9.10 -40.60
CA GLY A 43 9.24 -9.16 -39.20
C GLY A 43 8.26 -8.04 -38.83
N LYS A 44 8.43 -7.49 -37.64
CA LYS A 44 7.65 -6.32 -37.19
C LYS A 44 8.02 -5.10 -38.05
N ILE A 45 7.00 -4.34 -38.43
CA ILE A 45 7.15 -3.10 -39.20
C ILE A 45 6.43 -1.98 -38.46
N GLY A 46 7.20 -0.98 -38.01
CA GLY A 46 6.64 0.28 -37.55
C GLY A 46 6.49 1.23 -38.74
N ILE A 47 5.39 1.96 -38.84
CA ILE A 47 5.08 2.85 -39.97
C ILE A 47 4.60 4.19 -39.44
N ALA A 48 5.09 5.29 -40.02
CA ALA A 48 4.58 6.62 -39.75
C ALA A 48 4.49 7.44 -41.05
N VAL A 49 3.32 8.02 -41.30
CA VAL A 49 3.12 9.04 -42.34
C VAL A 49 3.39 10.40 -41.71
N SER A 50 4.12 11.27 -42.39
CA SER A 50 4.34 12.63 -41.88
C SER A 50 3.05 13.45 -41.91
N GLY A 51 2.77 14.17 -40.82
CA GLY A 51 1.64 15.11 -40.78
C GLY A 51 1.87 16.38 -41.61
N ALA A 52 3.13 16.69 -41.95
CA ALA A 52 3.49 17.86 -42.74
C ALA A 52 3.44 17.60 -44.26
N ASP A 53 3.66 16.35 -44.68
CA ASP A 53 3.60 15.91 -46.08
C ASP A 53 3.15 14.44 -46.14
N SER A 54 1.95 14.20 -46.66
CA SER A 54 1.40 12.85 -46.75
C SER A 54 2.13 11.93 -47.74
N ASN A 55 2.97 12.48 -48.63
CA ASN A 55 3.84 11.66 -49.49
C ASN A 55 5.06 11.12 -48.73
N ARG A 56 5.43 11.75 -47.61
CA ARG A 56 6.54 11.33 -46.77
C ARG A 56 6.09 10.24 -45.81
N VAL A 57 6.65 9.04 -46.00
CA VAL A 57 6.36 7.88 -45.15
C VAL A 57 7.65 7.26 -44.65
N PHE A 58 7.70 6.93 -43.36
CA PHE A 58 8.80 6.21 -42.72
C PHE A 58 8.35 4.80 -42.36
N ALA A 59 9.25 3.83 -42.51
CA ALA A 59 9.03 2.45 -42.07
C ALA A 59 10.30 1.89 -41.41
N ILE A 60 10.22 1.51 -40.13
CA ILE A 60 11.28 0.76 -39.45
C ILE A 60 10.98 -0.73 -39.61
N ILE A 61 11.84 -1.45 -40.33
CA ILE A 61 11.56 -2.80 -40.81
C ILE A 61 12.54 -3.81 -40.20
N GLU A 62 11.99 -4.82 -39.51
CA GLU A 62 12.70 -6.04 -39.17
C GLU A 62 12.85 -6.92 -40.42
N ALA A 63 14.09 -7.13 -40.86
CA ALA A 63 14.47 -8.02 -41.96
C ALA A 63 15.97 -8.29 -41.87
N LYS A 64 16.48 -9.23 -42.69
CA LYS A 64 17.93 -9.45 -42.83
C LYS A 64 18.65 -8.16 -43.23
N GLU A 65 18.13 -7.46 -44.24
CA GLU A 65 18.55 -6.10 -44.62
C GLU A 65 17.63 -5.04 -43.98
N GLY A 66 17.30 -5.19 -42.70
CA GLY A 66 16.39 -4.29 -41.99
C GLY A 66 16.98 -2.90 -41.70
N GLY A 67 16.12 -1.94 -41.40
CA GLY A 67 16.54 -0.56 -41.12
C GLY A 67 15.36 0.41 -41.15
N LEU A 68 15.67 1.70 -41.06
CA LEU A 68 14.70 2.76 -41.33
C LEU A 68 14.67 3.03 -42.83
N TYR A 69 13.48 2.91 -43.40
CA TYR A 69 13.17 3.20 -44.78
C TYR A 69 12.33 4.47 -44.85
N ARG A 70 12.52 5.22 -45.93
CA ARG A 70 11.76 6.43 -46.23
C ARG A 70 11.22 6.38 -47.65
N SER A 71 9.98 6.78 -47.83
CA SER A 71 9.38 7.06 -49.12
C SER A 71 9.03 8.55 -49.22
N ASP A 72 9.21 9.10 -50.41
CA ASP A 72 8.91 10.49 -50.77
C ASP A 72 7.71 10.59 -51.75
N ASP A 73 7.04 9.46 -52.03
CA ASP A 73 5.98 9.32 -53.04
C ASP A 73 4.83 8.41 -52.56
N ALA A 74 4.47 8.54 -51.28
CA ALA A 74 3.38 7.81 -50.62
C ALA A 74 3.55 6.27 -50.66
N GLY A 75 4.80 5.81 -50.58
CA GLY A 75 5.17 4.39 -50.49
C GLY A 75 5.35 3.68 -51.83
N GLN A 76 5.47 4.40 -52.96
CA GLN A 76 5.74 3.76 -54.27
C GLN A 76 7.19 3.32 -54.39
N HIS A 77 8.13 4.17 -53.98
CA HIS A 77 9.57 3.90 -53.89
C HIS A 77 10.09 4.17 -52.49
N TRP A 78 11.05 3.36 -52.06
CA TRP A 78 11.64 3.40 -50.73
C TRP A 78 13.16 3.51 -50.81
N THR A 79 13.74 4.22 -49.86
CA THR A 79 15.19 4.29 -49.65
C THR A 79 15.50 3.88 -48.22
N ARG A 80 16.44 2.95 -48.01
CA ARG A 80 17.00 2.68 -46.68
C ARG A 80 17.85 3.88 -46.27
N VAL A 81 17.33 4.69 -45.35
CA VAL A 81 17.98 5.95 -44.93
C VAL A 81 18.91 5.75 -43.73
N ASN A 82 18.72 4.66 -42.95
CA ASN A 82 19.57 4.33 -41.82
C ASN A 82 19.49 2.83 -41.49
N ASP A 83 20.63 2.22 -41.16
CA ASP A 83 20.79 0.80 -40.86
C ASP A 83 21.36 0.51 -39.46
N ASP A 84 21.49 1.54 -38.62
CA ASP A 84 22.05 1.42 -37.28
C ASP A 84 21.30 0.39 -36.44
N GLY A 85 22.04 -0.60 -35.95
CA GLY A 85 21.51 -1.72 -35.18
C GLY A 85 20.82 -1.29 -33.89
N ARG A 86 21.21 -0.15 -33.29
CA ARG A 86 20.61 0.40 -32.06
C ARG A 86 19.10 0.61 -32.18
N PHE A 87 18.61 0.89 -33.38
CA PHE A 87 17.19 1.14 -33.61
C PHE A 87 16.37 -0.13 -33.81
N ARG A 88 17.00 -1.31 -33.84
CA ARG A 88 16.35 -2.62 -34.09
C ARG A 88 16.86 -3.76 -33.19
N GLN A 89 17.56 -3.46 -32.09
CA GLN A 89 18.19 -4.47 -31.21
C GLN A 89 17.24 -5.58 -30.75
N ARG A 90 16.00 -5.20 -30.38
CA ARG A 90 14.90 -6.12 -30.05
C ARG A 90 13.69 -5.81 -30.91
N ALA A 91 13.81 -6.10 -32.21
CA ALA A 91 12.89 -5.59 -33.22
C ALA A 91 11.42 -5.96 -32.96
N TRP A 92 11.13 -7.16 -32.48
CA TRP A 92 9.77 -7.57 -32.14
C TRP A 92 9.16 -6.78 -30.98
N TYR A 93 9.98 -6.36 -30.01
CA TYR A 93 9.54 -5.65 -28.83
C TYR A 93 9.32 -4.17 -29.18
N PHE A 94 10.33 -3.51 -29.77
CA PHE A 94 10.31 -2.06 -29.91
C PHE A 94 9.91 -1.46 -31.25
N SER A 95 10.20 -2.07 -32.42
CA SER A 95 10.20 -1.41 -33.75
C SER A 95 9.05 -0.42 -34.02
N LYS A 96 9.21 0.82 -33.56
CA LYS A 96 8.19 1.88 -33.57
C LYS A 96 8.84 3.16 -34.08
N VAL A 97 8.14 3.84 -34.97
CA VAL A 97 8.56 5.08 -35.59
C VAL A 97 7.40 6.07 -35.52
N TYR A 98 7.70 7.34 -35.24
CA TYR A 98 6.71 8.42 -35.18
C TYR A 98 7.24 9.62 -35.96
N ALA A 99 6.42 10.16 -36.85
CA ALA A 99 6.76 11.37 -37.60
C ALA A 99 6.22 12.60 -36.89
N ASP A 100 6.95 13.72 -36.96
CA ASP A 100 6.49 15.00 -36.45
C ASP A 100 5.28 15.50 -37.27
N PRO A 101 4.24 16.06 -36.61
CA PRO A 101 3.03 16.49 -37.30
C PRO A 101 3.21 17.78 -38.11
N LYS A 102 4.28 18.55 -37.90
CA LYS A 102 4.56 19.83 -38.59
C LYS A 102 5.88 19.85 -39.36
N SER A 103 6.70 18.80 -39.27
CA SER A 103 7.96 18.67 -40.00
C SER A 103 8.04 17.36 -40.79
N ALA A 104 8.29 17.45 -42.10
CA ALA A 104 8.45 16.28 -42.97
C ALA A 104 9.74 15.50 -42.69
N ASP A 105 10.76 16.14 -42.11
CA ASP A 105 12.07 15.55 -41.88
C ASP A 105 12.32 15.14 -40.42
N THR A 106 11.44 15.52 -39.49
CA THR A 106 11.58 15.15 -38.09
C THR A 106 10.88 13.82 -37.81
N VAL A 107 11.64 12.86 -37.28
CA VAL A 107 11.17 11.50 -37.01
C VAL A 107 11.80 10.97 -35.73
N TYR A 108 11.03 10.19 -34.99
CA TYR A 108 11.41 9.60 -33.72
C TYR A 108 11.41 8.08 -33.82
N LEU A 109 12.39 7.43 -33.20
CA LEU A 109 12.47 5.98 -33.07
C LEU A 109 12.45 5.61 -31.60
N LEU A 110 11.63 4.63 -31.27
CA LEU A 110 11.50 4.09 -29.93
C LEU A 110 12.18 2.72 -29.89
N ASN A 111 13.06 2.54 -28.91
CA ASN A 111 13.79 1.32 -28.59
C ASN A 111 14.10 1.32 -27.08
N THR A 112 15.13 0.59 -26.64
CA THR A 112 15.72 0.76 -25.30
C THR A 112 16.07 2.23 -25.01
N GLY A 113 16.39 3.01 -26.06
CA GLY A 113 16.47 4.48 -26.02
C GLY A 113 15.43 5.18 -26.90
N LEU A 114 15.11 6.42 -26.55
CA LEU A 114 14.25 7.32 -27.34
C LEU A 114 15.10 8.22 -28.24
N PHE A 115 14.97 8.07 -29.55
CA PHE A 115 15.82 8.77 -30.53
C PHE A 115 15.02 9.77 -31.36
N LYS A 116 15.65 10.89 -31.72
CA LYS A 116 15.09 11.92 -32.60
C LYS A 116 16.05 12.26 -33.75
N SER A 117 15.53 12.27 -34.96
CA SER A 117 16.16 12.79 -36.17
C SER A 117 15.43 14.04 -36.65
N VAL A 118 16.18 14.95 -37.30
CA VAL A 118 15.64 16.16 -37.94
C VAL A 118 16.02 16.28 -39.42
N ASP A 119 16.63 15.25 -39.99
CA ASP A 119 17.19 15.23 -41.35
C ASP A 119 16.60 14.11 -42.23
N GLY A 120 15.36 13.72 -41.92
CA GLY A 120 14.63 12.67 -42.62
C GLY A 120 15.11 11.28 -42.27
N GLY A 121 15.56 11.06 -41.03
CA GLY A 121 15.96 9.76 -40.49
C GLY A 121 17.38 9.34 -40.81
N LYS A 122 18.27 10.25 -41.25
CA LYS A 122 19.66 9.91 -41.59
C LYS A 122 20.53 9.86 -40.33
N THR A 123 20.42 10.88 -39.49
CA THR A 123 21.14 10.96 -38.20
C THR A 123 20.17 11.11 -37.04
N PHE A 124 20.52 10.54 -35.88
CA PHE A 124 19.69 10.51 -34.69
C PHE A 124 20.47 10.95 -33.46
N ASN A 125 19.79 11.71 -32.60
CA ASN A 125 20.24 12.05 -31.25
C ASN A 125 19.41 11.26 -30.23
N LEU A 126 20.04 10.78 -29.17
CA LEU A 126 19.36 10.22 -28.01
C LEU A 126 18.71 11.36 -27.22
N LEU A 127 17.44 11.21 -26.87
CA LEU A 127 16.74 12.13 -25.97
C LEU A 127 16.96 11.71 -24.51
N PRO A 128 17.12 12.66 -23.57
CA PRO A 128 17.32 12.38 -22.16
C PRO A 128 15.99 12.00 -21.47
N ALA A 129 15.33 10.94 -21.95
CA ALA A 129 14.14 10.40 -21.31
C ALA A 129 14.48 9.84 -19.92
N ARG A 130 13.49 9.77 -19.03
CA ARG A 130 13.68 9.42 -17.62
C ARG A 130 13.92 7.92 -17.35
N HIS A 131 13.58 7.08 -18.31
CA HIS A 131 13.67 5.62 -18.25
C HIS A 131 14.08 5.07 -19.62
N GLY A 132 14.53 3.81 -19.67
CA GLY A 132 14.69 3.04 -20.91
C GLY A 132 13.38 2.41 -21.38
N ASP A 133 13.47 1.59 -22.43
CA ASP A 133 12.39 0.74 -22.95
C ASP A 133 11.12 1.50 -23.32
N HIS A 134 11.17 2.16 -24.46
CA HIS A 134 10.12 3.07 -24.92
C HIS A 134 9.12 2.36 -25.84
N HIS A 135 7.83 2.45 -25.52
CA HIS A 135 6.76 1.74 -26.23
C HIS A 135 5.76 2.68 -26.93
N GLY A 136 5.59 3.89 -26.42
CA GLY A 136 4.60 4.86 -26.93
C GLY A 136 5.13 6.28 -27.00
N LEU A 137 4.73 7.01 -28.05
CA LEU A 137 4.99 8.43 -28.18
C LEU A 137 3.74 9.13 -28.70
N TRP A 138 3.40 10.27 -28.10
CA TRP A 138 2.41 11.19 -28.62
C TRP A 138 3.04 12.57 -28.80
N ILE A 139 2.82 13.18 -29.96
CA ILE A 139 3.33 14.51 -30.30
C ILE A 139 2.11 15.39 -30.54
N ASP A 140 2.02 16.51 -29.83
CA ASP A 140 0.89 17.42 -29.97
C ASP A 140 0.87 18.02 -31.40
N PRO A 141 -0.21 17.80 -32.17
CA PRO A 141 -0.30 18.25 -33.56
C PRO A 141 -0.32 19.78 -33.69
N THR A 142 -0.66 20.50 -32.63
CA THR A 142 -0.69 21.97 -32.59
C THR A 142 0.64 22.56 -32.09
N ASN A 143 1.41 21.80 -31.31
CA ASN A 143 2.70 22.23 -30.77
C ASN A 143 3.65 21.03 -30.58
N PRO A 144 4.49 20.68 -31.57
CA PRO A 144 5.37 19.52 -31.50
C PRO A 144 6.43 19.55 -30.38
N ASN A 145 6.59 20.68 -29.68
CA ASN A 145 7.41 20.71 -28.46
C ASN A 145 6.73 20.02 -27.28
N ARG A 146 5.40 19.84 -27.32
CA ARG A 146 4.65 19.06 -26.33
C ARG A 146 4.62 17.59 -26.77
N ILE A 147 5.28 16.74 -25.99
CA ILE A 147 5.46 15.32 -26.28
C ILE A 147 5.11 14.52 -25.02
N ALA A 148 4.36 13.44 -25.16
CA ALA A 148 4.21 12.43 -24.11
C ALA A 148 4.95 11.16 -24.53
N ASN A 149 5.80 10.63 -23.66
CA ASN A 149 6.56 9.40 -23.84
C ASN A 149 6.08 8.36 -22.82
N VAL A 150 5.90 7.13 -23.27
CA VAL A 150 5.52 5.98 -22.44
C VAL A 150 6.62 4.92 -22.56
N SER A 151 7.17 4.56 -21.41
CA SER A 151 8.20 3.54 -21.21
C SER A 151 7.79 2.58 -20.09
N ASP A 152 8.57 1.52 -19.86
CA ASP A 152 8.25 0.51 -18.83
C ASP A 152 8.20 1.10 -17.41
N GLY A 153 8.97 2.16 -17.14
CA GLY A 153 8.87 2.93 -15.89
C GLY A 153 7.67 3.89 -15.77
N GLY A 154 6.79 3.97 -16.78
CA GLY A 154 5.59 4.83 -16.80
C GLY A 154 5.62 5.96 -17.83
N ALA A 155 4.69 6.90 -17.70
CA ALA A 155 4.54 8.03 -18.63
C ALA A 155 5.24 9.32 -18.15
N SER A 156 5.88 10.03 -19.08
CA SER A 156 6.50 11.34 -18.86
C SER A 156 6.13 12.33 -19.98
N VAL A 157 6.07 13.62 -19.63
CA VAL A 157 5.68 14.70 -20.56
C VAL A 157 6.81 15.70 -20.70
N SER A 158 7.05 16.15 -21.94
CA SER A 158 7.94 17.26 -22.28
C SER A 158 7.13 18.40 -22.88
N THR A 159 7.56 19.64 -22.66
CA THR A 159 6.98 20.85 -23.27
C THR A 159 7.99 21.63 -24.10
N ASP A 160 9.21 21.11 -24.26
CA ASP A 160 10.34 21.76 -24.95
C ASP A 160 11.00 20.86 -26.03
N GLY A 161 10.23 19.90 -26.54
CA GLY A 161 10.63 19.03 -27.64
C GLY A 161 11.51 17.85 -27.23
N GLY A 162 11.39 17.42 -25.97
CA GLY A 162 12.08 16.27 -25.40
C GLY A 162 13.42 16.60 -24.74
N LYS A 163 13.71 17.88 -24.47
CA LYS A 163 14.94 18.29 -23.77
C LYS A 163 14.80 18.08 -22.26
N ASN A 164 13.61 18.34 -21.71
CA ASN A 164 13.26 18.08 -20.32
C ASN A 164 11.94 17.30 -20.23
N TRP A 165 11.82 16.50 -19.16
CA TRP A 165 10.68 15.61 -18.92
C TRP A 165 10.19 15.74 -17.47
N THR A 166 8.87 15.67 -17.28
CA THR A 166 8.24 15.50 -15.95
C THR A 166 8.72 14.21 -15.27
N THR A 167 8.51 14.11 -13.96
CA THR A 167 8.72 12.83 -13.24
C THR A 167 7.74 11.77 -13.72
N GLN A 168 8.18 10.50 -13.72
CA GLN A 168 7.33 9.31 -13.87
C GLN A 168 6.95 8.69 -12.51
N ASN A 169 7.58 9.13 -11.42
CA ASN A 169 7.34 8.65 -10.05
C ASN A 169 6.05 9.27 -9.46
N ASN A 170 4.97 9.24 -10.24
CA ASN A 170 3.66 9.76 -9.88
C ASN A 170 2.51 8.80 -10.24
N GLN A 171 2.85 7.60 -10.71
CA GLN A 171 1.91 6.54 -11.06
C GLN A 171 2.34 5.27 -10.32
N PRO A 172 1.42 4.53 -9.68
CA PRO A 172 1.75 3.23 -9.08
C PRO A 172 1.76 2.17 -10.18
N THR A 173 2.83 2.13 -10.98
CA THR A 173 2.98 1.22 -12.14
C THR A 173 3.89 0.02 -11.85
N ALA A 174 4.38 -0.13 -10.61
CA ALA A 174 5.29 -1.21 -10.28
C ALA A 174 4.62 -2.57 -10.52
N GLN A 175 5.35 -3.43 -11.22
CA GLN A 175 4.98 -4.80 -11.56
C GLN A 175 5.83 -5.74 -10.72
N PHE A 176 5.20 -6.41 -9.76
CA PHE A 176 5.88 -7.33 -8.86
C PHE A 176 5.59 -8.78 -9.25
N TYR A 177 6.65 -9.59 -9.32
CA TYR A 177 6.54 -11.03 -9.57
C TYR A 177 6.20 -11.81 -8.30
N HIS A 178 6.88 -11.50 -7.20
CA HIS A 178 6.74 -12.15 -5.91
C HIS A 178 6.75 -11.13 -4.78
N VAL A 179 6.24 -11.53 -3.60
CA VAL A 179 6.28 -10.69 -2.40
C VAL A 179 6.86 -11.44 -1.21
N ALA A 180 7.77 -10.78 -0.50
CA ALA A 180 8.28 -11.23 0.78
C ALA A 180 8.15 -10.13 1.84
N VAL A 181 8.29 -10.52 3.11
CA VAL A 181 8.18 -9.66 4.28
C VAL A 181 9.23 -10.07 5.31
N ASP A 182 9.70 -9.11 6.11
CA ASP A 182 10.61 -9.36 7.23
C ASP A 182 9.90 -9.41 8.60
N ASN A 183 10.69 -9.54 9.68
CA ASN A 183 10.21 -9.50 11.06
C ASN A 183 10.56 -8.18 11.79
N ALA A 184 10.92 -7.12 11.06
CA ALA A 184 11.18 -5.82 11.67
C ALA A 184 9.89 -5.17 12.18
N PHE A 185 10.01 -4.11 13.00
CA PHE A 185 8.87 -3.26 13.35
C PHE A 185 9.19 -1.78 13.10
N PRO A 186 8.42 -1.10 12.23
CA PRO A 186 7.48 -1.69 11.26
C PRO A 186 8.19 -2.66 10.29
N TYR A 187 7.48 -3.68 9.82
CA TYR A 187 8.06 -4.65 8.88
C TYR A 187 8.23 -4.03 7.49
N HIS A 188 9.14 -4.57 6.69
CA HIS A 188 9.29 -4.19 5.29
C HIS A 188 8.64 -5.20 4.35
N ILE A 189 8.20 -4.71 3.20
CA ILE A 189 7.65 -5.46 2.07
C ILE A 189 8.69 -5.44 0.95
N TYR A 190 8.95 -6.59 0.35
CA TYR A 190 9.98 -6.77 -0.66
C TYR A 190 9.41 -7.38 -1.93
N GLY A 191 10.01 -7.05 -3.07
CA GLY A 191 9.71 -7.72 -4.34
C GLY A 191 10.63 -7.27 -5.46
N ALA A 192 10.73 -8.14 -6.47
CA ALA A 192 11.39 -7.82 -7.73
C ALA A 192 10.47 -6.98 -8.60
N GLN A 193 10.89 -5.75 -8.92
CA GLN A 193 10.15 -4.85 -9.77
C GLN A 193 10.67 -4.94 -11.21
N GLN A 194 9.80 -5.38 -12.13
CA GLN A 194 10.13 -5.49 -13.55
C GLN A 194 10.66 -4.17 -14.12
N ASP A 195 11.70 -4.28 -14.96
CA ASP A 195 12.42 -3.20 -15.63
C ASP A 195 12.94 -2.10 -14.66
N ASN A 196 13.15 -2.46 -13.40
CA ASN A 196 13.70 -1.58 -12.36
C ASN A 196 14.60 -2.39 -11.39
N SER A 197 14.51 -2.15 -10.08
CA SER A 197 15.30 -2.86 -9.07
C SER A 197 14.43 -3.78 -8.21
N ASN A 198 15.05 -4.76 -7.60
CA ASN A 198 14.55 -5.39 -6.39
C ASN A 198 14.48 -4.35 -5.27
N VAL A 199 13.36 -4.27 -4.58
CA VAL A 199 13.08 -3.19 -3.64
C VAL A 199 12.59 -3.71 -2.30
N GLY A 200 12.85 -2.93 -1.25
CA GLY A 200 12.20 -3.01 0.06
C GLY A 200 11.49 -1.69 0.38
N ILE A 201 10.33 -1.75 1.01
CA ILE A 201 9.56 -0.59 1.48
C ILE A 201 8.96 -0.84 2.86
N ALA A 202 8.90 0.17 3.72
CA ALA A 202 8.19 0.07 4.99
C ALA A 202 6.68 -0.17 4.81
N SER A 203 6.10 -1.03 5.64
CA SER A 203 4.64 -1.28 5.71
C SER A 203 3.83 -0.14 6.33
N ARG A 204 4.49 0.73 7.10
CA ARG A 204 3.91 1.93 7.73
C ARG A 204 5.01 2.88 8.18
N THR A 205 4.65 4.13 8.47
CA THR A 205 5.57 5.17 8.94
C THR A 205 4.97 6.04 10.05
N ASP A 206 5.81 6.74 10.81
CA ASP A 206 5.34 7.78 11.73
C ASP A 206 4.97 9.10 11.02
N SER A 207 5.16 9.20 9.69
CA SER A 207 4.83 10.40 8.90
C SER A 207 3.40 10.40 8.33
N GLY A 208 2.59 9.38 8.64
CA GLY A 208 1.18 9.31 8.22
C GLY A 208 0.97 8.83 6.77
N VAL A 209 2.05 8.73 6.01
CA VAL A 209 2.09 8.28 4.60
C VAL A 209 3.39 7.53 4.32
N ILE A 210 3.39 6.64 3.33
CA ILE A 210 4.56 5.86 2.92
C ILE A 210 5.14 6.49 1.64
N GLY A 211 6.24 7.24 1.76
CA GLY A 211 6.82 8.03 0.67
C GLY A 211 8.05 7.40 0.02
N ARG A 212 8.63 8.08 -0.98
CA ARG A 212 9.83 7.64 -1.70
C ARG A 212 11.02 7.36 -0.79
N GLN A 213 11.14 8.11 0.31
CA GLN A 213 12.20 7.97 1.32
C GLN A 213 12.13 6.66 2.11
N ASN A 214 11.00 5.94 2.04
CA ASN A 214 10.81 4.67 2.74
C ASN A 214 11.17 3.45 1.88
N TRP A 215 11.55 3.69 0.62
CA TRP A 215 12.03 2.66 -0.31
C TRP A 215 13.55 2.55 -0.28
N PHE A 216 14.07 1.34 -0.44
CA PHE A 216 15.49 1.05 -0.66
C PHE A 216 15.67 -0.09 -1.66
N GLU A 217 16.85 -0.17 -2.30
CA GLU A 217 17.21 -1.31 -3.16
C GLU A 217 17.58 -2.52 -2.31
N ALA A 218 17.03 -3.69 -2.65
CA ALA A 218 17.16 -4.92 -1.87
C ALA A 218 18.17 -5.92 -2.45
N GLY A 219 19.16 -5.44 -3.24
CA GLY A 219 20.13 -6.27 -3.96
C GLY A 219 19.50 -7.09 -5.10
N GLY A 220 20.32 -7.65 -5.99
CA GLY A 220 19.86 -8.41 -7.16
C GLY A 220 19.56 -7.52 -8.37
N GLY A 221 18.51 -7.84 -9.14
CA GLY A 221 18.17 -7.19 -10.41
C GLY A 221 16.69 -6.83 -10.51
N GLU A 222 16.03 -7.17 -11.61
CA GLU A 222 14.65 -6.74 -11.93
C GLU A 222 13.60 -7.86 -11.91
N CYS A 223 14.04 -9.11 -11.72
CA CYS A 223 13.20 -10.29 -11.78
C CYS A 223 13.49 -11.25 -10.63
N GLY A 224 12.58 -12.18 -10.36
CA GLY A 224 12.77 -13.23 -9.36
C GLY A 224 12.24 -12.90 -7.96
N PHE A 225 12.96 -13.38 -6.95
CA PHE A 225 12.60 -13.43 -5.54
C PHE A 225 13.55 -12.57 -4.71
N VAL A 226 12.99 -11.94 -3.68
CA VAL A 226 13.71 -11.23 -2.63
C VAL A 226 13.39 -11.91 -1.30
N VAL A 227 14.40 -12.30 -0.54
CA VAL A 227 14.27 -13.12 0.66
C VAL A 227 15.10 -12.52 1.80
N PRO A 228 14.51 -11.70 2.68
CA PRO A 228 15.20 -11.17 3.85
C PRO A 228 15.50 -12.29 4.87
N ASP A 229 16.64 -12.22 5.55
CA ASP A 229 16.94 -13.12 6.67
C ASP A 229 15.98 -12.79 7.84
N PRO A 230 15.22 -13.77 8.35
CA PRO A 230 14.21 -13.52 9.38
C PRO A 230 14.78 -13.12 10.74
N ARG A 231 16.11 -13.27 10.94
CA ARG A 231 16.82 -12.91 12.18
C ARG A 231 17.41 -11.49 12.12
N ASP A 232 17.78 -11.05 10.92
CA ASP A 232 18.37 -9.74 10.65
C ASP A 232 17.97 -9.27 9.24
N TRP A 233 16.97 -8.39 9.18
CA TRP A 233 16.41 -7.89 7.92
C TRP A 233 17.41 -7.12 7.05
N HIS A 234 18.57 -6.73 7.61
CA HIS A 234 19.63 -6.09 6.83
C HIS A 234 20.37 -7.08 5.92
N ILE A 235 20.26 -8.39 6.17
CA ILE A 235 20.81 -9.42 5.28
C ILE A 235 19.69 -9.89 4.35
N ILE A 236 19.86 -9.68 3.05
CA ILE A 236 18.84 -9.95 2.05
C ILE A 236 19.45 -10.81 0.95
N TYR A 237 18.76 -11.90 0.58
CA TYR A 237 19.13 -12.70 -0.57
C TYR A 237 18.15 -12.40 -1.70
N SER A 238 18.68 -12.02 -2.85
CA SER A 238 17.86 -11.64 -4.00
C SER A 238 18.45 -12.21 -5.25
N ASN A 239 17.61 -12.64 -6.18
CA ASN A 239 18.07 -13.07 -7.49
C ASN A 239 17.59 -12.18 -8.63
N SER A 240 18.09 -12.49 -9.82
CA SER A 240 17.68 -11.98 -11.12
C SER A 240 18.13 -13.03 -12.12
N GLU A 241 17.18 -13.71 -12.78
CA GLU A 241 17.47 -14.92 -13.56
C GLU A 241 18.25 -15.96 -12.72
N GLY A 242 19.38 -16.49 -13.20
CA GLY A 242 20.26 -17.40 -12.46
C GLY A 242 21.24 -16.74 -11.50
N TYR A 243 21.35 -15.40 -11.49
CA TYR A 243 22.24 -14.67 -10.60
C TYR A 243 21.62 -14.51 -9.21
N ILE A 244 22.35 -14.87 -8.16
CA ILE A 244 21.92 -14.72 -6.77
C ILE A 244 22.91 -13.83 -6.04
N SER A 245 22.38 -12.84 -5.35
CA SER A 245 23.12 -11.91 -4.52
C SER A 245 22.77 -12.07 -3.05
N ARG A 246 23.78 -11.88 -2.20
CA ARG A 246 23.63 -11.63 -0.77
C ARG A 246 23.97 -10.16 -0.52
N TYR A 247 22.98 -9.37 -0.13
CA TYR A 247 23.09 -7.95 0.17
C TYR A 247 23.13 -7.71 1.69
N ASP A 248 24.06 -6.87 2.14
CA ASP A 248 24.14 -6.37 3.52
C ASP A 248 23.78 -4.87 3.51
N LYS A 249 22.54 -4.56 3.90
CA LYS A 249 21.97 -3.20 3.89
C LYS A 249 22.69 -2.24 4.84
N ASN A 250 23.31 -2.74 5.92
CA ASN A 250 24.06 -1.89 6.85
C ASN A 250 25.36 -1.40 6.24
N LYS A 251 25.99 -2.21 5.40
CA LYS A 251 27.24 -1.89 4.71
C LYS A 251 27.04 -1.34 3.30
N GLU A 252 25.84 -1.53 2.76
CA GLU A 252 25.52 -1.30 1.35
C GLU A 252 26.43 -2.12 0.42
N ASP A 253 26.75 -3.35 0.83
CA ASP A 253 27.67 -4.27 0.15
C ASP A 253 26.93 -5.47 -0.45
N VAL A 254 27.32 -5.89 -1.65
CA VAL A 254 26.68 -6.97 -2.41
C VAL A 254 27.72 -8.04 -2.76
N GLN A 255 27.40 -9.30 -2.47
CA GLN A 255 28.20 -10.45 -2.86
C GLN A 255 27.42 -11.38 -3.79
N ASP A 256 28.02 -11.81 -4.90
CA ASP A 256 27.52 -12.91 -5.73
C ASP A 256 27.67 -14.25 -5.00
N VAL A 257 26.56 -14.98 -4.90
CA VAL A 257 26.47 -16.32 -4.27
C VAL A 257 25.74 -17.31 -5.19
N SER A 258 25.82 -17.11 -6.50
CA SER A 258 25.14 -17.91 -7.53
C SER A 258 25.74 -19.32 -7.63
N PRO A 259 24.95 -20.37 -7.90
CA PRO A 259 25.48 -21.71 -8.20
C PRO A 259 26.36 -21.71 -9.47
N VAL A 260 25.98 -20.92 -10.47
CA VAL A 260 26.69 -20.77 -11.75
C VAL A 260 26.72 -19.29 -12.15
N PRO A 261 27.77 -18.53 -11.80
CA PRO A 261 27.85 -17.09 -12.06
C PRO A 261 28.29 -16.79 -13.52
N LEU A 262 27.40 -17.05 -14.49
CA LEU A 262 27.63 -16.82 -15.92
C LEU A 262 26.44 -16.10 -16.56
N ASP A 263 26.73 -15.12 -17.42
CA ASP A 263 25.76 -14.54 -18.34
C ASP A 263 25.52 -15.51 -19.51
N ASN A 264 24.26 -15.94 -19.67
CA ASN A 264 23.84 -16.88 -20.70
C ASN A 264 23.03 -16.19 -21.83
N SER A 265 23.00 -14.86 -21.87
CA SER A 265 22.28 -14.10 -22.89
C SER A 265 22.68 -14.55 -24.30
N GLY A 266 21.68 -14.82 -25.14
CA GLY A 266 21.91 -15.26 -26.53
C GLY A 266 22.12 -16.77 -26.71
N HIS A 267 22.21 -17.58 -25.65
CA HIS A 267 22.34 -19.04 -25.74
C HIS A 267 20.99 -19.74 -25.58
N GLY A 268 20.70 -20.76 -26.40
CA GLY A 268 19.50 -21.58 -26.17
C GLY A 268 19.66 -22.43 -24.91
N ALA A 269 18.56 -22.74 -24.22
CA ALA A 269 18.59 -23.60 -23.03
C ALA A 269 19.22 -24.98 -23.29
N VAL A 270 19.15 -25.46 -24.55
CA VAL A 270 19.75 -26.74 -24.99
C VAL A 270 21.28 -26.76 -24.87
N ASP A 271 21.92 -25.59 -24.90
CA ASP A 271 23.38 -25.44 -24.82
C ASP A 271 23.88 -25.31 -23.37
N LEU A 272 22.98 -25.17 -22.40
CA LEU A 272 23.31 -24.88 -21.01
C LEU A 272 23.49 -26.16 -20.18
N ALA A 273 24.44 -26.11 -19.25
CA ALA A 273 24.63 -27.18 -18.26
C ALA A 273 23.48 -27.21 -17.24
N HIS A 274 23.09 -26.02 -16.76
CA HIS A 274 21.94 -25.80 -15.89
C HIS A 274 21.10 -24.67 -16.46
N ARG A 275 19.78 -24.85 -16.46
CA ARG A 275 18.82 -23.89 -17.05
C ARG A 275 18.03 -23.16 -15.96
N PHE A 276 18.44 -21.93 -15.70
CA PHE A 276 17.78 -21.02 -14.78
C PHE A 276 16.80 -20.13 -15.52
N GLN A 277 15.56 -20.04 -15.03
CA GLN A 277 14.50 -19.24 -15.64
C GLN A 277 14.62 -17.76 -15.21
N TRP A 278 14.05 -16.84 -15.98
CA TRP A 278 13.92 -15.41 -15.63
C TRP A 278 13.48 -15.17 -14.17
N VAL A 279 12.47 -15.89 -13.72
CA VAL A 279 11.95 -15.90 -12.34
C VAL A 279 12.36 -17.22 -11.69
N THR A 280 13.64 -17.34 -11.34
CA THR A 280 14.17 -18.54 -10.67
C THR A 280 13.72 -18.59 -9.20
N PRO A 281 13.25 -19.73 -8.67
CA PRO A 281 12.89 -19.82 -7.25
C PRO A 281 14.10 -19.67 -6.34
N LEU A 282 13.92 -18.92 -5.25
CA LEU A 282 14.88 -18.74 -4.17
C LEU A 282 14.14 -18.72 -2.83
N MET A 283 14.60 -19.50 -1.85
CA MET A 283 14.02 -19.50 -0.51
C MET A 283 15.05 -19.81 0.57
N LEU A 284 14.79 -19.30 1.77
CA LEU A 284 15.42 -19.77 3.01
C LEU A 284 14.60 -20.90 3.61
N SER A 285 15.26 -21.85 4.27
CA SER A 285 14.55 -22.87 5.04
C SER A 285 13.79 -22.22 6.21
N PRO A 286 12.48 -22.48 6.40
CA PRO A 286 11.76 -22.04 7.59
C PRO A 286 12.29 -22.70 8.89
N HIS A 287 13.08 -23.78 8.77
CA HIS A 287 13.66 -24.50 9.92
C HIS A 287 15.09 -24.08 10.24
N ASN A 288 15.81 -23.47 9.30
CA ASN A 288 17.17 -23.01 9.49
C ASN A 288 17.54 -21.90 8.49
N PRO A 289 17.59 -20.62 8.91
CA PRO A 289 17.91 -19.50 8.02
C PRO A 289 19.34 -19.48 7.45
N ASP A 290 20.22 -20.42 7.83
CA ASP A 290 21.53 -20.60 7.18
C ASP A 290 21.45 -21.48 5.91
N VAL A 291 20.29 -22.10 5.68
CA VAL A 291 20.04 -22.99 4.54
C VAL A 291 19.27 -22.24 3.45
N LEU A 292 19.86 -22.19 2.26
CA LEU A 292 19.26 -21.63 1.05
C LEU A 292 18.93 -22.74 0.06
N TYR A 293 17.84 -22.54 -0.66
CA TYR A 293 17.47 -23.36 -1.80
C TYR A 293 17.22 -22.49 -3.03
N THR A 294 17.67 -22.98 -4.18
CA THR A 294 17.35 -22.43 -5.50
C THR A 294 17.20 -23.57 -6.50
N ALA A 295 16.74 -23.30 -7.72
CA ALA A 295 16.56 -24.36 -8.70
C ALA A 295 16.82 -23.94 -10.15
N ALA A 296 17.30 -24.90 -10.93
CA ALA A 296 17.35 -24.88 -12.40
C ALA A 296 16.39 -25.99 -12.89
N GLU A 297 16.84 -26.91 -13.74
CA GLU A 297 16.14 -28.19 -13.95
C GLU A 297 16.21 -29.14 -12.75
N CYS A 298 17.12 -28.86 -11.82
CA CYS A 298 17.34 -29.58 -10.57
C CYS A 298 17.37 -28.60 -9.40
N VAL A 299 17.30 -29.14 -8.18
CA VAL A 299 17.31 -28.36 -6.94
C VAL A 299 18.73 -28.27 -6.37
N PHE A 300 19.15 -27.05 -6.02
CA PHE A 300 20.40 -26.77 -5.31
C PHE A 300 20.13 -26.39 -3.87
N LYS A 301 21.02 -26.83 -2.98
CA LYS A 301 21.01 -26.51 -1.56
C LYS A 301 22.36 -25.94 -1.12
N SER A 302 22.33 -24.82 -0.40
CA SER A 302 23.48 -24.30 0.35
C SER A 302 23.17 -24.39 1.84
N THR A 303 24.21 -24.60 2.65
CA THR A 303 24.12 -24.59 4.14
C THR A 303 25.10 -23.59 4.75
N ASP A 304 25.63 -22.69 3.93
CA ASP A 304 26.70 -21.75 4.26
C ASP A 304 26.44 -20.39 3.61
N HIS A 305 25.19 -19.94 3.60
CA HIS A 305 24.80 -18.62 3.10
C HIS A 305 25.13 -18.39 1.61
N GLY A 306 25.07 -19.45 0.80
CA GLY A 306 25.29 -19.42 -0.64
C GLY A 306 26.76 -19.46 -1.06
N GLN A 307 27.70 -19.63 -0.11
CA GLN A 307 29.14 -19.73 -0.44
C GLN A 307 29.47 -21.03 -1.17
N SER A 308 28.70 -22.10 -0.94
CA SER A 308 28.77 -23.32 -1.73
C SER A 308 27.40 -23.95 -1.92
N TRP A 309 27.25 -24.68 -3.04
CA TRP A 309 25.99 -25.32 -3.44
C TRP A 309 26.18 -26.81 -3.71
N ARG A 310 25.21 -27.61 -3.26
CA ARG A 310 25.09 -29.03 -3.58
C ARG A 310 23.81 -29.27 -4.37
N GLN A 311 23.91 -29.93 -5.51
CA GLN A 311 22.74 -30.46 -6.22
C GLN A 311 22.12 -31.59 -5.40
N ILE A 312 20.82 -31.48 -5.09
CA ILE A 312 20.07 -32.45 -4.26
C ILE A 312 18.91 -33.08 -5.05
N SER A 313 18.91 -32.99 -6.37
CA SER A 313 17.98 -33.75 -7.22
C SER A 313 18.63 -34.04 -8.57
N ASN A 314 18.12 -35.02 -9.30
CA ASN A 314 18.38 -35.08 -10.74
C ASN A 314 17.52 -34.03 -11.47
N ASP A 315 17.55 -34.02 -12.79
CA ASP A 315 16.58 -33.28 -13.61
C ASP A 315 15.15 -33.75 -13.26
N LEU A 316 14.34 -32.83 -12.72
CA LEU A 316 12.97 -33.10 -12.27
C LEU A 316 11.93 -32.86 -13.37
N THR A 317 12.35 -32.54 -14.58
CA THR A 317 11.48 -32.09 -15.66
C THR A 317 11.30 -33.19 -16.72
N ARG A 318 10.49 -32.92 -17.74
CA ARG A 318 10.35 -33.75 -18.95
C ARG A 318 11.60 -33.68 -19.83
N ASN A 319 12.37 -32.59 -19.72
CA ASN A 319 13.63 -32.37 -20.45
C ASN A 319 13.47 -32.58 -21.98
N ASP A 320 12.41 -32.00 -22.55
CA ASP A 320 12.11 -32.10 -23.97
C ASP A 320 12.97 -31.11 -24.76
N LYS A 321 14.06 -31.61 -25.36
CA LYS A 321 15.01 -30.80 -26.12
C LYS A 321 14.37 -30.00 -27.27
N SER A 322 13.20 -30.39 -27.78
CA SER A 322 12.48 -29.60 -28.79
C SER A 322 11.96 -28.26 -28.26
N LYS A 323 11.84 -28.11 -26.93
CA LYS A 323 11.39 -26.91 -26.21
C LYS A 323 12.54 -26.11 -25.58
N GLN A 324 13.78 -26.49 -25.83
CA GLN A 324 14.97 -25.81 -25.28
C GLN A 324 15.75 -25.03 -26.34
N GLN A 325 15.14 -24.83 -27.52
CA GLN A 325 15.79 -24.22 -28.66
C GLN A 325 15.91 -22.70 -28.50
N PRO A 326 16.89 -22.06 -29.17
CA PRO A 326 16.99 -20.59 -29.23
C PRO A 326 15.68 -19.91 -29.65
N SER A 327 15.33 -18.82 -28.96
CA SER A 327 14.12 -18.02 -29.17
C SER A 327 14.36 -16.78 -30.04
N GLY A 328 13.30 -16.27 -30.69
CA GLY A 328 13.28 -15.06 -31.53
C GLY A 328 12.88 -15.29 -32.99
N GLY A 329 13.03 -16.52 -33.49
CA GLY A 329 12.58 -16.91 -34.83
C GLY A 329 13.62 -16.62 -35.93
N PRO A 330 13.20 -16.54 -37.21
CA PRO A 330 14.11 -16.61 -38.35
C PRO A 330 14.90 -15.32 -38.64
N LEU A 331 14.57 -14.19 -37.98
CA LEU A 331 15.14 -12.87 -38.30
C LEU A 331 16.05 -12.32 -37.21
N THR A 332 15.57 -12.28 -35.97
CA THR A 332 16.31 -11.68 -34.85
C THR A 332 16.05 -12.53 -33.61
N ASN A 333 17.12 -13.11 -33.08
CA ASN A 333 17.04 -13.83 -31.81
C ASN A 333 16.78 -12.84 -30.67
N ASP A 334 15.99 -13.25 -29.69
CA ASP A 334 15.82 -12.55 -28.42
C ASP A 334 15.76 -13.61 -27.33
N ILE A 335 16.85 -13.71 -26.57
CA ILE A 335 17.11 -14.83 -25.67
C ILE A 335 17.63 -14.25 -24.37
N THR A 336 16.71 -14.02 -23.44
CA THR A 336 16.93 -13.41 -22.13
C THR A 336 16.55 -14.36 -21.00
N SER A 337 16.59 -15.68 -21.21
CA SER A 337 16.07 -16.72 -20.30
C SER A 337 14.55 -16.78 -20.06
N VAL A 338 13.76 -15.78 -20.49
CA VAL A 338 12.29 -15.77 -20.34
C VAL A 338 11.61 -16.97 -20.99
N GLU A 339 12.13 -17.42 -22.14
CA GLU A 339 11.66 -18.62 -22.85
C GLU A 339 12.45 -19.89 -22.51
N TYR A 340 13.36 -19.87 -21.52
CA TYR A 340 13.93 -21.12 -21.03
C TYR A 340 12.82 -21.94 -20.39
N TYR A 341 12.85 -23.24 -20.70
CA TYR A 341 11.77 -24.16 -20.35
C TYR A 341 12.33 -25.51 -19.91
N ASP A 342 11.44 -26.35 -19.38
CA ASP A 342 11.77 -27.56 -18.66
C ASP A 342 12.60 -27.22 -17.40
N THR A 343 12.21 -26.19 -16.64
CA THR A 343 12.86 -25.80 -15.38
C THR A 343 11.97 -26.10 -14.18
N VAL A 344 12.57 -26.25 -12.99
CA VAL A 344 11.84 -26.13 -11.73
C VAL A 344 11.48 -24.66 -11.53
N PHE A 345 10.19 -24.37 -11.58
CA PHE A 345 9.64 -23.02 -11.58
C PHE A 345 9.12 -22.62 -10.19
N ALA A 346 8.61 -23.58 -9.41
CA ALA A 346 8.15 -23.36 -8.05
C ALA A 346 8.89 -24.29 -7.07
N LEU A 347 9.29 -23.75 -5.92
CA LEU A 347 9.97 -24.50 -4.86
C LEU A 347 9.45 -24.06 -3.49
N ALA A 348 9.17 -25.01 -2.60
CA ALA A 348 8.72 -24.72 -1.24
C ALA A 348 9.15 -25.82 -0.25
N GLU A 349 9.62 -25.44 0.93
CA GLU A 349 9.82 -26.37 2.05
C GLU A 349 8.61 -26.31 3.00
N SER A 350 8.17 -27.46 3.51
CA SER A 350 7.11 -27.51 4.51
C SER A 350 7.51 -26.73 5.76
N PRO A 351 6.70 -25.76 6.24
CA PRO A 351 7.01 -25.01 7.46
C PRO A 351 6.87 -25.87 8.73
N VAL A 352 6.20 -27.02 8.67
CA VAL A 352 5.95 -27.90 9.82
C VAL A 352 6.69 -29.23 9.77
N THR A 353 7.32 -29.59 8.65
CA THR A 353 8.08 -30.85 8.53
C THR A 353 9.40 -30.62 7.79
N LYS A 354 10.47 -30.44 8.56
CA LYS A 354 11.83 -30.23 8.05
C LYS A 354 12.25 -31.29 7.05
N GLY A 355 12.89 -30.87 5.96
CA GLY A 355 13.36 -31.78 4.91
C GLY A 355 12.26 -32.32 3.99
N THR A 356 11.01 -31.87 4.16
CA THR A 356 9.93 -32.08 3.18
C THR A 356 9.90 -30.92 2.21
N ILE A 357 10.34 -31.15 0.96
CA ILE A 357 10.51 -30.12 -0.06
C ILE A 357 9.66 -30.50 -1.27
N TRP A 358 8.93 -29.53 -1.80
CA TRP A 358 8.11 -29.63 -2.99
C TRP A 358 8.74 -28.85 -4.13
N ALA A 359 8.73 -29.43 -5.33
CA ALA A 359 9.20 -28.81 -6.56
C ALA A 359 8.13 -28.94 -7.65
N GLY A 360 7.85 -27.84 -8.34
CA GLY A 360 6.94 -27.75 -9.46
C GLY A 360 7.67 -27.23 -10.69
N THR A 361 7.40 -27.81 -11.86
CA THR A 361 8.09 -27.46 -13.10
C THR A 361 7.18 -26.67 -14.04
N ASP A 362 7.79 -25.88 -14.92
CA ASP A 362 7.07 -25.12 -15.95
C ASP A 362 6.46 -26.00 -17.06
N ASP A 363 6.89 -27.27 -17.14
CA ASP A 363 6.40 -28.34 -18.02
C ASP A 363 5.36 -29.29 -17.39
N GLY A 364 4.95 -28.98 -16.17
CA GLY A 364 3.74 -29.51 -15.54
C GLY A 364 3.95 -30.78 -14.71
N LEU A 365 5.11 -30.92 -14.09
CA LEU A 365 5.40 -31.97 -13.12
C LEU A 365 5.45 -31.39 -11.70
N VAL A 366 4.97 -32.18 -10.75
CA VAL A 366 5.07 -31.90 -9.31
C VAL A 366 5.81 -33.05 -8.64
N HIS A 367 6.79 -32.72 -7.82
CA HIS A 367 7.67 -33.63 -7.11
C HIS A 367 7.72 -33.30 -5.62
N VAL A 368 7.93 -34.32 -4.79
CA VAL A 368 8.13 -34.16 -3.36
C VAL A 368 9.26 -35.07 -2.86
N THR A 369 10.07 -34.55 -1.96
CA THR A 369 11.01 -35.31 -1.12
C THR A 369 10.61 -35.16 0.34
N THR A 370 10.87 -36.16 1.17
CA THR A 370 10.66 -36.12 2.63
C THR A 370 11.93 -36.46 3.40
N ASP A 371 13.08 -36.52 2.72
CA ASP A 371 14.37 -36.92 3.27
C ASP A 371 15.50 -35.96 2.87
N ASP A 372 15.14 -34.66 2.79
CA ASP A 372 16.06 -33.55 2.51
C ASP A 372 16.74 -33.67 1.13
N GLY A 373 15.97 -34.12 0.13
CA GLY A 373 16.40 -34.24 -1.26
C GLY A 373 17.17 -35.51 -1.60
N GLN A 374 17.25 -36.50 -0.71
CA GLN A 374 17.92 -37.75 -1.07
C GLN A 374 17.11 -38.55 -2.09
N HIS A 375 15.79 -38.59 -1.94
CA HIS A 375 14.88 -39.24 -2.87
C HIS A 375 13.70 -38.34 -3.21
N TRP A 376 13.36 -38.27 -4.50
CA TRP A 376 12.24 -37.48 -5.02
C TRP A 376 11.19 -38.38 -5.64
N SER A 377 9.93 -38.16 -5.28
CA SER A 377 8.76 -38.84 -5.83
C SER A 377 8.00 -37.91 -6.76
N LYS A 378 7.67 -38.36 -7.97
CA LYS A 378 6.78 -37.65 -8.88
C LYS A 378 5.32 -37.86 -8.44
N VAL A 379 4.64 -36.77 -8.09
CA VAL A 379 3.31 -36.76 -7.46
C VAL A 379 2.36 -35.81 -8.18
N THR A 380 2.44 -35.77 -9.52
CA THR A 380 1.73 -34.79 -10.36
C THR A 380 0.20 -35.02 -10.37
N PRO A 381 -0.63 -33.98 -10.14
CA PRO A 381 -2.09 -34.09 -10.30
C PRO A 381 -2.49 -34.39 -11.74
N LYS A 382 -3.69 -34.93 -11.95
CA LYS A 382 -4.23 -35.12 -13.31
C LYS A 382 -4.66 -33.77 -13.89
N MET A 383 -3.85 -33.24 -14.79
CA MET A 383 -4.09 -31.98 -15.50
C MET A 383 -3.54 -32.05 -16.93
N PRO A 384 -3.87 -31.09 -17.82
CA PRO A 384 -3.32 -31.09 -19.17
C PRO A 384 -1.79 -30.95 -19.15
N GLU A 385 -1.10 -31.56 -20.12
CA GLU A 385 0.36 -31.48 -20.20
C GLU A 385 0.84 -30.06 -20.50
N TRP A 386 2.11 -29.78 -20.18
CA TRP A 386 2.77 -28.49 -20.42
C TRP A 386 2.14 -27.33 -19.63
N SER A 387 1.49 -27.64 -18.52
CA SER A 387 1.01 -26.62 -17.58
C SER A 387 2.17 -26.08 -16.76
N THR A 388 2.19 -24.79 -16.46
CA THR A 388 3.20 -24.22 -15.56
C THR A 388 2.72 -24.36 -14.12
N ILE A 389 3.51 -25.04 -13.27
CA ILE A 389 3.29 -24.98 -11.82
C ILE A 389 3.80 -23.64 -11.33
N ASP A 390 2.90 -22.67 -11.15
CA ASP A 390 3.25 -21.28 -10.84
C ASP A 390 3.66 -21.14 -9.36
N LEU A 391 2.99 -21.90 -8.47
CA LEU A 391 3.23 -21.82 -7.03
C LEU A 391 2.83 -23.11 -6.30
N ILE A 392 3.57 -23.43 -5.23
CA ILE A 392 3.25 -24.50 -4.28
C ILE A 392 3.18 -23.93 -2.87
N GLU A 393 2.12 -24.26 -2.14
CA GLU A 393 1.88 -23.86 -0.75
C GLU A 393 1.77 -25.12 0.13
N PRO A 394 2.86 -25.57 0.77
CA PRO A 394 2.79 -26.55 1.84
C PRO A 394 2.03 -25.97 3.03
N SER A 395 1.11 -26.74 3.61
CA SER A 395 0.25 -26.24 4.70
C SER A 395 1.07 -25.83 5.94
N PRO A 396 0.81 -24.65 6.53
CA PRO A 396 1.36 -24.28 7.84
C PRO A 396 0.76 -25.08 9.01
N HIS A 397 -0.23 -25.95 8.76
CA HIS A 397 -0.94 -26.72 9.79
C HIS A 397 -0.70 -28.23 9.71
N ASP A 398 -0.28 -28.77 8.57
CA ASP A 398 -0.15 -30.21 8.35
C ASP A 398 0.93 -30.56 7.31
N GLY A 399 1.93 -31.34 7.71
CA GLY A 399 3.08 -31.69 6.86
C GLY A 399 2.74 -32.53 5.62
N ASN A 400 1.55 -33.14 5.58
CA ASN A 400 1.10 -33.95 4.44
C ASN A 400 0.25 -33.17 3.43
N THR A 401 -0.16 -31.94 3.77
CA THR A 401 -1.07 -31.13 2.98
C THR A 401 -0.31 -30.09 2.17
N ALA A 402 -0.69 -29.94 0.90
CA ALA A 402 -0.17 -28.89 0.02
C ALA A 402 -1.24 -28.46 -0.99
N TYR A 403 -1.13 -27.20 -1.43
CA TYR A 403 -1.93 -26.60 -2.48
C TYR A 403 -1.02 -26.20 -3.64
N VAL A 404 -1.52 -26.29 -4.87
CA VAL A 404 -0.75 -25.98 -6.08
C VAL A 404 -1.60 -25.09 -6.98
N ALA A 405 -1.07 -23.92 -7.34
CA ALA A 405 -1.61 -23.06 -8.39
C ALA A 405 -0.96 -23.41 -9.73
N VAL A 406 -1.76 -23.45 -10.79
CA VAL A 406 -1.30 -23.86 -12.13
C VAL A 406 -1.77 -22.85 -13.16
N ASP A 407 -0.81 -22.36 -13.95
CA ASP A 407 -1.05 -21.39 -15.02
C ASP A 407 -0.88 -22.04 -16.40
N ARG A 408 -1.79 -21.68 -17.31
CA ARG A 408 -1.84 -22.16 -18.70
C ARG A 408 -2.18 -21.06 -19.70
N HIS A 409 -2.24 -19.79 -19.31
CA HIS A 409 -2.69 -18.71 -20.21
C HIS A 409 -1.81 -18.58 -21.46
N LYS A 410 -0.51 -18.87 -21.36
CA LYS A 410 0.44 -18.88 -22.49
C LYS A 410 0.18 -20.01 -23.51
N LEU A 411 -0.78 -20.88 -23.25
CA LEU A 411 -1.26 -21.95 -24.14
C LEU A 411 -2.72 -21.73 -24.59
N ASP A 412 -3.23 -20.50 -24.49
CA ASP A 412 -4.61 -20.11 -24.79
C ASP A 412 -5.67 -20.86 -23.94
N ASP A 413 -5.30 -21.22 -22.71
CA ASP A 413 -6.20 -21.83 -21.72
C ASP A 413 -6.29 -20.94 -20.46
N PHE A 414 -7.39 -20.20 -20.35
CA PHE A 414 -7.63 -19.20 -19.30
C PHE A 414 -8.45 -19.73 -18.12
N LYS A 415 -8.56 -21.05 -17.96
CA LYS A 415 -9.31 -21.65 -16.84
C LYS A 415 -8.51 -21.53 -15.53
N PRO A 416 -9.19 -21.37 -14.39
CA PRO A 416 -8.54 -21.49 -13.10
C PRO A 416 -8.17 -22.94 -12.79
N TYR A 417 -6.96 -23.16 -12.27
CA TYR A 417 -6.49 -24.45 -11.80
C TYR A 417 -5.83 -24.32 -10.42
N ILE A 418 -6.46 -24.94 -9.43
CA ILE A 418 -5.90 -25.11 -8.08
C ILE A 418 -6.12 -26.56 -7.67
N PHE A 419 -5.05 -27.22 -7.23
CA PHE A 419 -5.11 -28.59 -6.73
C PHE A 419 -4.70 -28.66 -5.27
N LYS A 420 -5.34 -29.57 -4.52
CA LYS A 420 -5.02 -29.85 -3.13
C LYS A 420 -4.71 -31.33 -2.93
N THR A 421 -3.71 -31.62 -2.11
CA THR A 421 -3.41 -32.95 -1.55
C THR A 421 -3.43 -32.88 -0.03
N THR A 422 -3.73 -34.01 0.63
CA THR A 422 -3.58 -34.20 2.08
C THR A 422 -2.74 -35.43 2.43
N ASP A 423 -2.07 -36.05 1.45
CA ASP A 423 -1.33 -37.31 1.62
C ASP A 423 0.00 -37.35 0.86
N LEU A 424 0.69 -36.20 0.82
CA LEU A 424 1.96 -36.02 0.11
C LEU A 424 1.86 -36.29 -1.41
N GLY A 425 0.74 -35.88 -2.01
CA GLY A 425 0.52 -35.87 -3.45
C GLY A 425 0.13 -37.23 -4.05
N LYS A 426 -0.23 -38.21 -3.21
CA LYS A 426 -0.75 -39.50 -3.69
C LYS A 426 -2.14 -39.33 -4.30
N ASN A 427 -2.95 -38.45 -3.72
CA ASN A 427 -4.26 -38.08 -4.24
C ASN A 427 -4.42 -36.56 -4.32
N TRP A 428 -5.12 -36.10 -5.36
CA TRP A 428 -5.35 -34.68 -5.62
C TRP A 428 -6.83 -34.39 -5.87
N SER A 429 -7.29 -33.24 -5.39
CA SER A 429 -8.61 -32.68 -5.67
C SER A 429 -8.49 -31.30 -6.30
N ALA A 430 -9.24 -31.04 -7.37
CA ALA A 430 -9.37 -29.69 -7.92
C ALA A 430 -10.31 -28.87 -7.03
N ILE A 431 -9.90 -27.66 -6.67
CA ILE A 431 -10.58 -26.80 -5.70
C ILE A 431 -10.78 -25.38 -6.27
N THR A 432 -11.49 -25.26 -7.40
CA THR A 432 -11.66 -23.97 -8.12
C THR A 432 -13.11 -23.48 -8.16
N ASN A 433 -14.02 -24.17 -7.48
CA ASN A 433 -15.44 -23.84 -7.47
C ASN A 433 -15.67 -22.42 -6.92
N GLY A 434 -16.29 -21.54 -7.72
CA GLY A 434 -16.52 -20.13 -7.38
C GLY A 434 -15.55 -19.15 -8.04
N ILE A 435 -14.44 -19.63 -8.63
CA ILE A 435 -13.56 -18.81 -9.47
C ILE A 435 -14.06 -18.90 -10.93
N PRO A 436 -14.36 -17.77 -11.60
CA PRO A 436 -14.86 -17.78 -12.98
C PRO A 436 -13.78 -18.12 -14.00
N GLU A 437 -14.20 -18.64 -15.16
CA GLU A 437 -13.31 -18.77 -16.33
C GLU A 437 -12.78 -17.39 -16.77
N GLY A 438 -11.51 -17.32 -17.15
CA GLY A 438 -10.80 -16.06 -17.41
C GLY A 438 -10.02 -15.52 -16.21
N ALA A 439 -10.33 -15.95 -14.99
CA ALA A 439 -9.55 -15.64 -13.78
C ALA A 439 -8.55 -16.78 -13.48
N TYR A 440 -7.58 -16.99 -14.37
CA TYR A 440 -6.51 -17.97 -14.12
C TYR A 440 -5.69 -17.57 -12.88
N VAL A 441 -5.07 -18.57 -12.25
CA VAL A 441 -4.54 -18.47 -10.88
C VAL A 441 -3.02 -18.47 -10.90
N HIS A 442 -2.43 -17.51 -10.20
CA HIS A 442 -0.98 -17.42 -10.00
C HIS A 442 -0.55 -17.90 -8.62
N ALA A 443 -1.34 -17.56 -7.59
CA ALA A 443 -0.99 -17.84 -6.21
C ALA A 443 -2.17 -18.45 -5.44
N VAL A 444 -1.83 -19.33 -4.49
CA VAL A 444 -2.73 -19.85 -3.46
C VAL A 444 -1.98 -19.86 -2.13
N ARG A 445 -2.55 -19.32 -1.07
CA ARG A 445 -1.96 -19.26 0.29
C ARG A 445 -2.94 -19.77 1.32
N GLU A 446 -2.44 -20.51 2.31
CA GLU A 446 -3.23 -20.90 3.48
C GLU A 446 -2.94 -19.94 4.65
N ASP A 447 -3.99 -19.50 5.34
CA ASP A 447 -3.84 -18.65 6.50
C ASP A 447 -3.11 -19.38 7.65
N PRO A 448 -2.00 -18.84 8.18
CA PRO A 448 -1.20 -19.51 9.19
C PRO A 448 -1.88 -19.57 10.57
N LYS A 449 -2.93 -18.77 10.82
CA LYS A 449 -3.67 -18.78 12.11
C LYS A 449 -4.98 -19.55 12.03
N ARG A 450 -5.59 -19.69 10.85
CA ARG A 450 -6.85 -20.41 10.63
C ARG A 450 -6.72 -21.45 9.52
N LYS A 451 -6.63 -22.73 9.91
CA LYS A 451 -6.70 -23.87 8.99
C LYS A 451 -7.93 -23.81 8.08
N GLY A 452 -7.74 -24.03 6.79
CA GLY A 452 -8.80 -24.04 5.77
C GLY A 452 -9.31 -22.67 5.34
N LEU A 453 -8.76 -21.56 5.86
CA LEU A 453 -8.94 -20.23 5.27
C LEU A 453 -7.84 -20.04 4.21
N LEU A 454 -8.25 -19.88 2.95
CA LEU A 454 -7.35 -19.78 1.81
C LEU A 454 -7.55 -18.46 1.06
N TYR A 455 -6.47 -17.95 0.48
CA TYR A 455 -6.46 -16.80 -0.41
C TYR A 455 -5.89 -17.20 -1.78
N ALA A 456 -6.46 -16.71 -2.88
CA ALA A 456 -5.96 -16.96 -4.22
C ALA A 456 -5.75 -15.66 -4.99
N GLY A 457 -4.56 -15.50 -5.57
CA GLY A 457 -4.20 -14.42 -6.48
C GLY A 457 -4.49 -14.85 -7.92
N THR A 458 -5.26 -14.05 -8.66
CA THR A 458 -5.70 -14.36 -10.03
C THR A 458 -5.46 -13.18 -10.96
N GLU A 459 -5.63 -13.41 -12.26
CA GLU A 459 -5.60 -12.35 -13.28
C GLU A 459 -6.58 -11.19 -13.00
N LEU A 460 -7.68 -11.46 -12.28
CA LEU A 460 -8.77 -10.49 -12.07
C LEU A 460 -8.84 -9.92 -10.64
N GLY A 461 -7.95 -10.34 -9.74
CA GLY A 461 -7.95 -9.93 -8.33
C GLY A 461 -7.77 -11.08 -7.34
N VAL A 462 -8.15 -10.85 -6.08
CA VAL A 462 -8.00 -11.82 -4.98
C VAL A 462 -9.32 -12.52 -4.68
N PHE A 463 -9.26 -13.82 -4.45
CA PHE A 463 -10.37 -14.64 -3.97
C PHE A 463 -10.07 -15.21 -2.58
N VAL A 464 -11.11 -15.47 -1.80
CA VAL A 464 -11.04 -16.08 -0.47
C VAL A 464 -11.94 -17.31 -0.38
N SER A 465 -11.47 -18.35 0.29
CA SER A 465 -12.24 -19.56 0.62
C SER A 465 -12.21 -19.77 2.14
N PHE A 466 -13.38 -20.00 2.74
CA PHE A 466 -13.51 -20.25 4.20
C PHE A 466 -13.69 -21.74 4.54
N ASP A 467 -13.72 -22.59 3.52
CA ASP A 467 -14.05 -24.02 3.58
C ASP A 467 -13.00 -24.86 2.82
N ASP A 468 -11.74 -24.46 2.94
CA ASP A 468 -10.60 -25.28 2.55
C ASP A 468 -10.57 -25.62 1.03
N GLY A 469 -11.02 -24.65 0.23
CA GLY A 469 -11.04 -24.66 -1.23
C GLY A 469 -12.34 -25.15 -1.85
N ALA A 470 -13.34 -25.56 -1.04
CA ALA A 470 -14.60 -26.06 -1.56
C ALA A 470 -15.44 -24.98 -2.26
N ARG A 471 -15.35 -23.72 -1.81
CA ARG A 471 -15.97 -22.57 -2.45
C ARG A 471 -15.15 -21.28 -2.28
N TRP A 472 -14.86 -20.65 -3.40
CA TRP A 472 -14.22 -19.34 -3.47
C TRP A 472 -15.22 -18.21 -3.67
N GLN A 473 -14.86 -17.04 -3.14
CA GLN A 473 -15.60 -15.79 -3.24
C GLN A 473 -14.63 -14.64 -3.51
N LEU A 474 -15.05 -13.62 -4.26
CA LEU A 474 -14.20 -12.47 -4.56
C LEU A 474 -13.91 -11.65 -3.28
N LEU A 475 -12.64 -11.31 -3.08
CA LEU A 475 -12.14 -10.42 -2.01
C LEU A 475 -11.48 -9.20 -2.68
N GLN A 476 -12.29 -8.28 -3.20
CA GLN A 476 -11.81 -7.13 -3.98
C GLN A 476 -11.63 -5.84 -3.16
N LEU A 477 -12.60 -5.48 -2.30
CA LEU A 477 -12.61 -4.19 -1.59
C LEU A 477 -12.28 -3.01 -2.53
N ASN A 478 -11.20 -2.26 -2.26
CA ASN A 478 -10.69 -1.17 -3.09
C ASN A 478 -9.47 -1.56 -3.96
N LEU A 479 -9.06 -2.84 -3.95
CA LEU A 479 -8.02 -3.34 -4.84
C LEU A 479 -8.48 -3.14 -6.31
N PRO A 480 -7.66 -2.58 -7.19
CA PRO A 480 -7.99 -2.50 -8.62
C PRO A 480 -8.09 -3.88 -9.26
N VAL A 481 -8.88 -4.03 -10.33
CA VAL A 481 -8.85 -5.24 -11.17
C VAL A 481 -7.51 -5.26 -11.91
N THR A 482 -6.61 -6.14 -11.48
CA THR A 482 -5.23 -6.24 -11.95
C THR A 482 -4.71 -7.66 -11.68
N PRO A 483 -3.69 -8.14 -12.42
CA PRO A 483 -3.09 -9.43 -12.14
C PRO A 483 -2.43 -9.44 -10.77
N ILE A 484 -2.68 -10.50 -10.01
CA ILE A 484 -2.11 -10.74 -8.68
C ILE A 484 -1.16 -11.93 -8.78
N HIS A 485 0.13 -11.65 -8.90
CA HIS A 485 1.14 -12.69 -9.09
C HIS A 485 1.50 -13.40 -7.78
N ASP A 486 1.45 -12.70 -6.64
CA ASP A 486 1.77 -13.30 -5.35
C ASP A 486 1.10 -12.59 -4.17
N LEU A 487 1.01 -13.31 -3.06
CA LEU A 487 0.36 -12.94 -1.81
C LEU A 487 1.18 -13.49 -0.63
N VAL A 488 1.29 -12.74 0.47
CA VAL A 488 1.84 -13.26 1.73
C VAL A 488 1.03 -12.76 2.92
N VAL A 489 0.79 -13.65 3.89
CA VAL A 489 0.14 -13.29 5.15
C VAL A 489 1.22 -12.93 6.17
N LYS A 490 1.26 -11.67 6.61
CA LYS A 490 2.15 -11.20 7.68
C LYS A 490 1.33 -10.83 8.91
N ASP A 491 1.43 -11.65 9.96
CA ASP A 491 0.65 -11.51 11.19
C ASP A 491 -0.87 -11.45 10.91
N ASP A 492 -1.45 -10.26 10.93
CA ASP A 492 -2.86 -9.97 10.63
C ASP A 492 -3.05 -9.22 9.30
N ASP A 493 -2.01 -8.99 8.50
CA ASP A 493 -2.09 -8.34 7.18
C ASP A 493 -2.02 -9.37 6.03
N LEU A 494 -2.71 -9.10 4.92
CA LEU A 494 -2.49 -9.76 3.63
C LEU A 494 -1.81 -8.79 2.67
N VAL A 495 -0.54 -9.03 2.39
CA VAL A 495 0.27 -8.23 1.46
C VAL A 495 0.16 -8.83 0.05
N VAL A 496 -0.06 -7.97 -0.94
CA VAL A 496 -0.41 -8.34 -2.31
C VAL A 496 0.60 -7.74 -3.29
N ALA A 497 1.28 -8.60 -4.05
CA ALA A 497 2.07 -8.20 -5.21
C ALA A 497 1.17 -8.12 -6.45
N THR A 498 0.89 -6.90 -6.89
CA THR A 498 0.19 -6.68 -8.16
C THR A 498 1.19 -6.54 -9.31
N HIS A 499 0.75 -6.93 -10.49
CA HIS A 499 1.51 -6.71 -11.72
C HIS A 499 1.03 -5.43 -12.41
N GLY A 500 1.45 -4.26 -11.89
CA GLY A 500 1.19 -2.95 -12.51
C GLY A 500 0.43 -1.96 -11.64
N ARG A 501 0.18 -2.28 -10.35
CA ARG A 501 -0.49 -1.39 -9.37
C ARG A 501 0.27 -1.30 -8.04
N SER A 502 1.56 -1.64 -8.02
CA SER A 502 2.43 -1.67 -6.83
C SER A 502 1.97 -2.67 -5.76
N PHE A 503 2.51 -2.57 -4.53
CA PHE A 503 1.99 -3.36 -3.41
C PHE A 503 0.65 -2.81 -2.91
N TRP A 504 -0.23 -3.71 -2.51
CA TRP A 504 -1.45 -3.39 -1.79
C TRP A 504 -1.52 -4.25 -0.52
N VAL A 505 -2.02 -3.71 0.59
CA VAL A 505 -2.12 -4.43 1.85
C VAL A 505 -3.55 -4.38 2.33
N LEU A 506 -4.16 -5.55 2.58
CA LEU A 506 -5.36 -5.63 3.41
C LEU A 506 -4.89 -5.56 4.86
N ASP A 507 -4.96 -4.38 5.45
CA ASP A 507 -4.73 -4.21 6.87
C ASP A 507 -5.90 -4.81 7.65
N ASP A 508 -5.57 -5.84 8.42
CA ASP A 508 -6.44 -6.61 9.31
C ASP A 508 -7.35 -7.71 8.67
N LEU A 509 -6.87 -8.94 8.74
CA LEU A 509 -7.52 -10.21 8.40
C LEU A 509 -8.36 -10.77 9.55
N THR A 510 -8.32 -10.19 10.75
CA THR A 510 -9.01 -10.76 11.92
C THR A 510 -10.51 -10.92 11.72
N PRO A 511 -11.25 -10.06 10.99
CA PRO A 511 -12.66 -10.32 10.71
C PRO A 511 -12.85 -11.59 9.87
N LEU A 512 -12.01 -11.81 8.85
CA LEU A 512 -12.08 -13.00 7.99
C LEU A 512 -11.81 -14.29 8.79
N ARG A 513 -10.87 -14.26 9.73
CA ARG A 513 -10.57 -15.39 10.62
C ARG A 513 -11.72 -15.76 11.55
N GLN A 514 -12.60 -14.82 11.86
CA GLN A 514 -13.73 -15.03 12.77
C GLN A 514 -15.03 -15.46 12.06
N LEU A 515 -15.13 -15.29 10.74
CA LEU A 515 -16.32 -15.68 9.97
C LEU A 515 -16.53 -17.20 9.96
N ASN A 516 -17.73 -17.64 10.36
CA ASN A 516 -18.15 -19.03 10.33
C ASN A 516 -19.60 -19.17 9.82
N THR A 517 -20.13 -20.39 9.75
CA THR A 517 -21.49 -20.66 9.25
C THR A 517 -22.60 -19.94 10.03
N GLN A 518 -22.40 -19.63 11.32
CA GLN A 518 -23.36 -18.89 12.14
C GLN A 518 -23.34 -17.38 11.82
N SER A 519 -22.19 -16.85 11.39
CA SER A 519 -22.04 -15.42 11.02
C SER A 519 -23.02 -14.99 9.94
N GLY A 520 -23.36 -15.85 8.97
CA GLY A 520 -24.30 -15.52 7.88
C GLY A 520 -25.76 -15.30 8.34
N THR A 521 -26.09 -15.63 9.59
CA THR A 521 -27.42 -15.42 10.17
C THR A 521 -27.48 -14.28 11.18
N ALA A 522 -26.32 -13.74 11.59
CA ALA A 522 -26.24 -12.72 12.62
C ALA A 522 -26.74 -11.37 12.11
N ASP A 523 -27.50 -10.66 12.95
CA ASP A 523 -27.95 -9.30 12.68
C ASP A 523 -26.85 -8.26 13.00
N ILE A 524 -26.04 -8.56 14.03
CA ILE A 524 -24.94 -7.73 14.54
C ILE A 524 -23.76 -8.64 14.86
N ILE A 525 -22.56 -8.25 14.42
CA ILE A 525 -21.30 -8.88 14.81
C ILE A 525 -20.31 -7.80 15.21
N LEU A 526 -19.80 -7.85 16.43
CA LEU A 526 -18.57 -7.17 16.83
C LEU A 526 -17.42 -8.18 16.72
N TYR A 527 -16.46 -7.89 15.85
CA TYR A 527 -15.28 -8.73 15.71
C TYR A 527 -14.29 -8.42 16.83
N GLN A 528 -13.59 -9.44 17.30
CA GLN A 528 -12.42 -9.24 18.16
C GLN A 528 -11.37 -8.47 17.36
N PRO A 529 -10.96 -7.27 17.81
CA PRO A 529 -9.88 -6.51 17.19
C PRO A 529 -8.55 -7.27 17.18
N GLN A 530 -7.69 -6.96 16.20
CA GLN A 530 -6.28 -7.32 16.26
C GLN A 530 -5.57 -6.66 17.46
N THR A 531 -4.34 -7.10 17.74
CA THR A 531 -3.51 -6.44 18.74
C THR A 531 -3.14 -5.04 18.24
N ALA A 532 -3.50 -4.01 19.01
CA ALA A 532 -3.18 -2.63 18.69
C ALA A 532 -1.81 -2.24 19.23
N PHE A 533 -1.11 -1.35 18.52
CA PHE A 533 0.17 -0.78 18.96
C PHE A 533 -0.03 0.66 19.41
N ARG A 534 0.56 1.02 20.56
CA ARG A 534 0.57 2.38 21.08
C ARG A 534 1.60 3.24 20.33
N LEU A 535 1.27 3.61 19.09
CA LEU A 535 2.11 4.45 18.24
C LEU A 535 1.70 5.93 18.33
N HIS A 536 2.64 6.80 17.97
CA HIS A 536 2.40 8.22 17.77
C HIS A 536 2.10 8.49 16.30
N TYR A 537 0.99 9.16 16.03
CA TYR A 537 0.56 9.48 14.67
C TYR A 537 0.62 10.99 14.44
N PRO A 538 1.02 11.43 13.24
CA PRO A 538 1.09 12.85 12.93
C PRO A 538 -0.31 13.44 12.78
N GLU A 539 -0.47 14.69 13.20
CA GLU A 539 -1.73 15.41 13.10
C GLU A 539 -1.91 16.09 11.73
N GLU A 540 -0.84 16.18 10.94
CA GLU A 540 -0.79 16.84 9.64
C GLU A 540 0.15 16.07 8.70
N PHE A 541 -0.29 15.81 7.47
CA PHE A 541 0.56 15.22 6.42
C PHE A 541 -0.01 15.50 5.02
N ASP A 542 0.88 15.58 4.03
CA ASP A 542 0.52 15.96 2.67
C ASP A 542 0.31 14.73 1.75
N LYS A 543 -0.95 14.46 1.36
CA LYS A 543 -1.31 13.44 0.35
C LYS A 543 -1.34 13.96 -1.09
N ARG A 544 -0.98 15.22 -1.35
CA ARG A 544 -0.92 15.80 -2.71
C ARG A 544 0.28 15.28 -3.50
N GLN A 545 1.23 14.65 -2.82
CA GLN A 545 2.33 13.92 -3.44
C GLN A 545 1.96 12.45 -3.67
N PRO A 546 2.57 11.77 -4.65
CA PRO A 546 2.38 10.33 -4.86
C PRO A 546 2.99 9.55 -3.69
N VAL A 547 2.14 9.12 -2.76
CA VAL A 547 2.51 8.38 -1.55
C VAL A 547 1.57 7.19 -1.35
N GLY A 548 2.05 6.15 -0.69
CA GLY A 548 1.22 5.06 -0.19
C GLY A 548 0.46 5.47 1.06
N ASP A 549 -0.71 4.87 1.26
CA ASP A 549 -1.50 5.05 2.47
C ASP A 549 -0.86 4.28 3.64
N ASN A 550 -0.84 4.89 4.82
CA ASN A 550 -0.63 4.16 6.07
C ASN A 550 -1.91 3.43 6.49
N PRO A 551 -1.80 2.35 7.29
CA PRO A 551 -2.95 1.77 7.96
C PRO A 551 -3.62 2.80 8.91
N PRO A 552 -4.92 2.67 9.20
CA PRO A 552 -5.63 3.56 10.10
C PRO A 552 -4.94 3.71 11.46
N SER A 553 -4.89 4.94 11.98
CA SER A 553 -4.24 5.26 13.25
C SER A 553 -5.02 4.73 14.46
N GLY A 554 -4.39 3.87 15.26
CA GLY A 554 -4.89 3.42 16.55
C GLY A 554 -5.37 1.96 16.56
N ALA A 555 -6.36 1.65 17.40
CA ALA A 555 -6.96 0.33 17.49
C ALA A 555 -8.13 0.21 16.49
N ILE A 556 -7.97 -0.66 15.49
CA ILE A 556 -8.99 -0.92 14.47
C ILE A 556 -10.10 -1.78 15.07
N ILE A 557 -11.33 -1.27 15.02
CA ILE A 557 -12.53 -1.93 15.52
C ILE A 557 -13.46 -2.15 14.34
N ASP A 558 -13.63 -3.42 13.97
CA ASP A 558 -14.53 -3.84 12.90
C ASP A 558 -15.81 -4.44 13.46
N TYR A 559 -16.94 -4.09 12.84
CA TYR A 559 -18.26 -4.62 13.16
C TYR A 559 -19.16 -4.66 11.94
N TYR A 560 -20.13 -5.57 11.97
CA TYR A 560 -21.07 -5.81 10.87
C TYR A 560 -22.51 -5.54 11.31
N PHE A 561 -23.27 -4.93 10.41
CA PHE A 561 -24.72 -4.87 10.51
C PHE A 561 -25.37 -5.46 9.27
N LYS A 562 -26.35 -6.35 9.48
CA LYS A 562 -27.13 -6.91 8.38
C LYS A 562 -27.96 -5.86 7.62
N THR A 563 -28.37 -4.81 8.31
CA THR A 563 -29.13 -3.68 7.75
C THR A 563 -28.63 -2.38 8.38
N VAL A 564 -28.81 -1.26 7.68
CA VAL A 564 -28.45 0.08 8.17
C VAL A 564 -29.13 0.38 9.52
N ARG A 565 -28.41 0.99 10.46
CA ARG A 565 -28.94 1.36 11.79
C ARG A 565 -29.34 2.84 11.81
N LYS A 566 -30.57 3.12 12.24
CA LYS A 566 -31.10 4.49 12.34
C LYS A 566 -31.14 4.99 13.78
N GLU A 567 -31.24 4.04 14.70
CA GLU A 567 -31.01 4.24 16.12
C GLU A 567 -29.55 4.60 16.41
N GLU A 568 -29.31 5.08 17.62
CA GLU A 568 -27.95 5.35 18.09
C GLU A 568 -27.17 4.04 18.22
N VAL A 569 -25.98 4.05 17.65
CA VAL A 569 -24.95 3.03 17.82
C VAL A 569 -23.88 3.66 18.69
N SER A 570 -23.42 2.95 19.71
CA SER A 570 -22.29 3.41 20.53
C SER A 570 -21.21 2.36 20.67
N LEU A 571 -19.96 2.83 20.80
CA LEU A 571 -18.79 2.04 21.13
C LEU A 571 -18.19 2.59 22.43
N ASP A 572 -18.21 1.77 23.48
CA ASP A 572 -17.50 2.06 24.73
C ASP A 572 -16.18 1.30 24.75
N ILE A 573 -15.10 2.00 25.08
CA ILE A 573 -13.81 1.39 25.40
C ILE A 573 -13.70 1.33 26.91
N ILE A 574 -13.43 0.15 27.45
CA ILE A 574 -13.45 -0.13 28.89
C ILE A 574 -12.08 -0.66 29.29
N ASP A 575 -11.45 -0.07 30.30
CA ASP A 575 -10.17 -0.55 30.82
C ASP A 575 -10.31 -1.80 31.71
N SER A 576 -9.17 -2.35 32.13
CA SER A 576 -9.11 -3.53 33.00
C SER A 576 -9.75 -3.34 34.39
N SER A 577 -10.00 -2.09 34.81
CA SER A 577 -10.72 -1.78 36.05
C SER A 577 -12.25 -1.74 35.89
N GLY A 578 -12.74 -1.85 34.65
CA GLY A 578 -14.17 -1.73 34.31
C GLY A 578 -14.63 -0.29 34.09
N LYS A 579 -13.71 0.68 34.02
CA LYS A 579 -14.03 2.08 33.75
C LYS A 579 -14.15 2.31 32.25
N VAL A 580 -15.21 3.00 31.81
CA VAL A 580 -15.31 3.50 30.43
C VAL A 580 -14.30 4.64 30.27
N VAL A 581 -13.36 4.45 29.34
CA VAL A 581 -12.27 5.42 29.07
C VAL A 581 -12.54 6.29 27.86
N ARG A 582 -13.37 5.78 26.93
CA ARG A 582 -13.83 6.51 25.75
C ARG A 582 -15.25 6.07 25.39
N HIS A 583 -16.12 7.04 25.15
CA HIS A 583 -17.46 6.80 24.61
C HIS A 583 -17.60 7.42 23.23
N LEU A 584 -18.04 6.62 22.25
CA LEU A 584 -18.21 7.04 20.86
C LEU A 584 -19.65 6.76 20.41
N SER A 585 -20.23 7.65 19.60
CA SER A 585 -21.61 7.54 19.15
C SER A 585 -21.73 7.79 17.64
N SER A 586 -22.72 7.16 17.00
CA SER A 586 -23.12 7.46 15.62
C SER A 586 -23.88 8.78 15.48
N LYS A 587 -24.28 9.41 16.60
CA LYS A 587 -24.88 10.74 16.60
C LYS A 587 -23.83 11.80 16.87
N GLU A 588 -23.77 12.77 15.97
CA GLU A 588 -22.91 13.94 16.13
C GLU A 588 -23.39 14.79 17.31
N LYS A 589 -22.46 15.09 18.23
CA LYS A 589 -22.67 16.14 19.23
C LYS A 589 -22.31 17.48 18.57
N LYS A 590 -23.20 18.47 18.67
CA LYS A 590 -22.87 19.84 18.25
C LYS A 590 -21.79 20.40 19.17
N GLU A 591 -20.56 20.43 18.69
CA GLU A 591 -19.43 21.08 19.37
C GLU A 591 -19.16 22.46 18.74
N GLY A 592 -18.58 23.37 19.52
CA GLY A 592 -18.21 24.68 19.01
C GLY A 592 -16.90 24.58 18.25
N GLU A 593 -16.98 24.44 16.94
CA GLU A 593 -15.82 24.17 16.08
C GLU A 593 -15.03 25.44 15.74
N GLN A 594 -13.71 25.27 15.66
CA GLN A 594 -12.86 26.25 15.01
C GLN A 594 -13.09 26.21 13.50
N PRO A 595 -13.17 27.36 12.81
CA PRO A 595 -13.14 27.39 11.36
C PRO A 595 -11.89 26.67 10.82
N PRO A 596 -11.99 25.91 9.72
CA PRO A 596 -10.84 25.25 9.13
C PRO A 596 -9.85 26.29 8.59
N GLU A 597 -8.57 26.17 8.98
CA GLU A 597 -7.49 27.06 8.53
C GLU A 597 -6.43 26.32 7.69
N TRP A 598 -6.23 25.01 7.93
CA TRP A 598 -5.15 24.22 7.33
C TRP A 598 -5.71 23.05 6.52
N PRO A 599 -5.49 23.01 5.18
CA PRO A 599 -6.08 21.98 4.32
C PRO A 599 -5.46 20.58 4.51
N ASP A 600 -4.26 20.49 5.08
CA ASP A 600 -3.51 19.24 5.25
C ASP A 600 -3.68 18.63 6.65
N ARG A 601 -4.52 19.25 7.49
CA ARG A 601 -4.77 18.83 8.86
C ARG A 601 -5.74 17.65 8.90
N VAL A 602 -5.39 16.64 9.68
CA VAL A 602 -6.21 15.45 9.85
C VAL A 602 -7.36 15.75 10.80
N GLU A 603 -8.58 15.72 10.29
CA GLU A 603 -9.77 15.82 11.14
C GLU A 603 -10.00 14.50 11.88
N ARG A 604 -10.12 14.58 13.20
CA ARG A 604 -10.51 13.43 14.02
C ARG A 604 -11.95 13.07 13.70
N VAL A 605 -12.19 11.80 13.39
CA VAL A 605 -13.54 11.28 13.11
C VAL A 605 -14.40 11.41 14.38
N LYS A 606 -15.46 12.23 14.30
CA LYS A 606 -16.33 12.57 15.45
C LYS A 606 -17.40 11.53 15.75
N THR A 607 -17.80 10.74 14.75
CA THR A 607 -18.89 9.77 14.85
C THR A 607 -18.49 8.42 14.30
N ILE A 608 -19.02 7.35 14.89
CA ILE A 608 -18.81 5.99 14.39
C ILE A 608 -19.82 5.65 13.27
N PRO A 609 -19.42 4.88 12.25
CA PRO A 609 -20.32 4.51 11.16
C PRO A 609 -21.43 3.54 11.62
N ALA A 610 -22.58 3.60 10.96
CA ALA A 610 -23.76 2.80 11.29
C ALA A 610 -24.42 2.20 10.03
N ASN A 611 -23.59 1.91 9.03
CA ASN A 611 -24.00 1.51 7.68
C ASN A 611 -24.39 0.03 7.62
N GLU A 612 -25.16 -0.35 6.61
CA GLU A 612 -25.32 -1.75 6.25
C GLU A 612 -23.98 -2.35 5.78
N GLY A 613 -23.69 -3.59 6.17
CA GLY A 613 -22.44 -4.26 5.85
C GLY A 613 -21.35 -4.05 6.89
N MET A 614 -20.09 -4.11 6.44
CA MET A 614 -18.93 -3.89 7.30
C MET A 614 -18.74 -2.42 7.63
N ASN A 615 -18.44 -2.15 8.89
CA ASN A 615 -18.13 -0.86 9.46
C ASN A 615 -16.79 -0.96 10.19
N ARG A 616 -15.94 0.05 10.01
CA ARG A 616 -14.63 0.15 10.62
C ARG A 616 -14.51 1.47 11.36
N PHE A 617 -13.98 1.44 12.57
CA PHE A 617 -13.59 2.65 13.31
C PHE A 617 -12.24 2.44 13.98
N ALA A 618 -11.33 3.41 13.85
CA ALA A 618 -10.04 3.37 14.52
C ALA A 618 -10.10 4.22 15.79
N TRP A 619 -10.09 3.58 16.96
CA TRP A 619 -9.92 4.30 18.22
C TRP A 619 -8.49 4.81 18.29
N ASP A 620 -8.32 6.13 18.31
CA ASP A 620 -7.02 6.82 18.37
C ASP A 620 -6.27 6.65 19.69
N LEU A 621 -6.68 5.67 20.50
CA LEU A 621 -6.09 5.26 21.76
C LEU A 621 -6.18 6.34 22.85
N ARG A 622 -6.97 7.40 22.67
CA ARG A 622 -7.11 8.46 23.67
C ARG A 622 -8.33 8.25 24.55
N TYR A 623 -8.20 8.63 25.82
CA TYR A 623 -9.32 8.77 26.74
C TYR A 623 -10.25 9.91 26.27
N ASP A 624 -11.37 10.12 26.95
CA ASP A 624 -12.23 11.29 26.71
C ASP A 624 -11.43 12.60 26.83
N ASP A 625 -11.73 13.51 25.90
CA ASP A 625 -11.11 14.84 25.85
C ASP A 625 -11.60 15.68 27.04
N PRO A 626 -10.85 16.72 27.44
CA PRO A 626 -11.33 17.58 28.51
C PRO A 626 -12.60 18.32 28.07
N ILE A 627 -13.38 18.80 29.04
CA ILE A 627 -14.59 19.60 28.79
C ILE A 627 -14.25 20.68 27.77
N GLN A 628 -14.93 20.79 26.63
CA GLN A 628 -14.56 21.77 25.59
C GLN A 628 -15.10 23.18 25.89
N ILE A 629 -14.41 24.22 25.41
CA ILE A 629 -14.91 25.60 25.39
C ILE A 629 -15.45 25.89 23.98
N PRO A 630 -16.76 26.09 23.79
CA PRO A 630 -17.32 26.35 22.46
C PRO A 630 -16.67 27.57 21.79
N GLY A 631 -16.12 27.37 20.59
CA GLY A 631 -15.52 28.42 19.76
C GLY A 631 -14.17 28.95 20.28
N ALA A 632 -13.50 28.25 21.19
CA ALA A 632 -12.13 28.58 21.57
C ALA A 632 -11.15 28.33 20.40
N PHE A 633 -10.14 29.19 20.28
CA PHE A 633 -9.04 29.03 19.32
C PHE A 633 -7.81 28.42 19.99
N TYR A 634 -7.13 27.52 19.29
CA TYR A 634 -5.94 26.80 19.71
C TYR A 634 -4.91 26.89 18.57
N SER A 635 -3.62 26.91 18.90
CA SER A 635 -2.57 26.92 17.88
C SER A 635 -2.40 25.58 17.15
N SER A 636 -2.95 24.50 17.71
CA SER A 636 -2.97 23.15 17.14
C SER A 636 -4.38 22.55 17.14
N THR A 637 -4.51 21.24 17.40
CA THR A 637 -5.79 20.52 17.47
C THR A 637 -6.60 20.72 18.74
N GLY A 638 -6.08 21.53 19.68
CA GLY A 638 -6.68 21.73 21.00
C GLY A 638 -6.42 20.55 21.93
N PRO A 639 -6.86 20.65 23.19
CA PRO A 639 -6.48 19.68 24.20
C PRO A 639 -7.26 18.38 24.04
N LYS A 640 -6.54 17.25 24.17
CA LYS A 640 -7.05 15.89 23.99
C LYS A 640 -6.90 15.07 25.26
N GLY A 641 -7.69 14.01 25.35
CA GLY A 641 -7.55 13.03 26.42
C GLY A 641 -6.20 12.31 26.39
N PRO A 642 -5.69 11.82 27.54
CA PRO A 642 -4.41 11.13 27.62
C PRO A 642 -4.40 9.85 26.77
N LEU A 643 -3.23 9.52 26.22
CA LEU A 643 -3.00 8.32 25.42
C LEU A 643 -2.98 7.08 26.32
N ALA A 644 -3.80 6.10 25.99
CA ALA A 644 -4.05 4.89 26.76
C ALA A 644 -2.77 4.10 27.02
N LEU A 645 -2.68 3.47 28.20
CA LEU A 645 -1.56 2.62 28.56
C LEU A 645 -1.64 1.25 27.88
N PRO A 646 -0.50 0.62 27.56
CA PRO A 646 -0.49 -0.79 27.17
C PRO A 646 -1.20 -1.66 28.21
N GLY A 647 -2.06 -2.57 27.76
CA GLY A 647 -2.90 -3.35 28.65
C GLY A 647 -4.09 -4.01 27.95
N ASP A 648 -4.93 -4.65 28.77
CA ASP A 648 -6.17 -5.26 28.33
C ASP A 648 -7.33 -4.27 28.47
N TYR A 649 -8.11 -4.17 27.39
CA TYR A 649 -9.32 -3.38 27.29
C TYR A 649 -10.47 -4.26 26.79
N GLN A 650 -11.69 -3.76 26.90
CA GLN A 650 -12.86 -4.31 26.24
C GLN A 650 -13.50 -3.25 25.36
N VAL A 651 -13.92 -3.66 24.17
CA VAL A 651 -14.79 -2.88 23.29
C VAL A 651 -16.20 -3.37 23.49
N LYS A 652 -17.14 -2.46 23.75
CA LYS A 652 -18.57 -2.76 23.87
C LYS A 652 -19.36 -2.00 22.81
N LEU A 653 -19.89 -2.73 21.84
CA LEU A 653 -20.81 -2.22 20.83
C LEU A 653 -22.24 -2.31 21.35
N THR A 654 -22.97 -1.19 21.37
CA THR A 654 -24.37 -1.13 21.81
C THR A 654 -25.27 -0.58 20.70
N VAL A 655 -26.35 -1.30 20.38
CA VAL A 655 -27.36 -0.92 19.36
C VAL A 655 -28.74 -1.34 19.84
N GLY A 656 -29.71 -0.40 19.85
CA GLY A 656 -31.10 -0.72 20.19
C GLY A 656 -31.28 -1.38 21.56
N GLY A 657 -30.42 -1.07 22.53
CA GLY A 657 -30.42 -1.65 23.88
C GLY A 657 -29.77 -3.04 24.01
N LYS A 658 -29.25 -3.61 22.91
CA LYS A 658 -28.44 -4.83 22.92
C LYS A 658 -26.97 -4.47 22.86
N SER A 659 -26.11 -5.25 23.53
CA SER A 659 -24.66 -5.05 23.48
C SER A 659 -23.89 -6.33 23.20
N GLN A 660 -22.80 -6.20 22.45
CA GLN A 660 -21.76 -7.23 22.31
C GLN A 660 -20.43 -6.66 22.84
N THR A 661 -19.60 -7.52 23.42
CA THR A 661 -18.29 -7.16 23.95
C THR A 661 -17.21 -8.02 23.32
N ALA A 662 -16.06 -7.42 23.00
CA ALA A 662 -14.88 -8.12 22.53
C ALA A 662 -13.63 -7.63 23.27
N PRO A 663 -12.65 -8.50 23.56
CA PRO A 663 -11.39 -8.08 24.16
C PRO A 663 -10.54 -7.31 23.15
N LEU A 664 -9.83 -6.28 23.63
CA LEU A 664 -8.86 -5.50 22.87
C LEU A 664 -7.54 -5.50 23.64
N ARG A 665 -6.45 -5.92 22.98
CA ARG A 665 -5.10 -5.86 23.55
C ARG A 665 -4.36 -4.67 22.95
N LEU A 666 -3.87 -3.78 23.80
CA LEU A 666 -2.96 -2.70 23.43
C LEU A 666 -1.56 -3.04 23.93
N VAL A 667 -0.56 -3.03 23.04
CA VAL A 667 0.85 -3.25 23.40
C VAL A 667 1.67 -1.98 23.19
N ILE A 668 2.80 -1.89 23.91
CA ILE A 668 3.79 -0.83 23.74
C ILE A 668 4.36 -0.85 22.32
N ASP A 669 4.80 0.29 21.82
CA ASP A 669 5.62 0.34 20.60
C ASP A 669 6.85 -0.57 20.78
N PRO A 670 7.05 -1.59 19.93
CA PRO A 670 8.21 -2.47 20.00
C PRO A 670 9.56 -1.74 20.03
N ARG A 671 9.63 -0.51 19.50
CA ARG A 671 10.84 0.34 19.50
C ARG A 671 11.16 0.94 20.87
N THR A 672 10.19 1.05 21.77
CA THR A 672 10.31 1.63 23.12
C THR A 672 10.05 0.60 24.22
N LYS A 673 10.15 -0.69 23.87
CA LYS A 673 10.02 -1.81 24.81
C LYS A 673 10.96 -1.63 26.02
N GLY A 674 10.42 -1.71 27.24
CA GLY A 674 11.15 -1.51 28.49
C GLY A 674 10.80 -0.21 29.24
N ASP A 675 10.10 0.73 28.58
CA ASP A 675 9.71 2.01 29.17
C ASP A 675 8.34 1.99 29.89
N GLU A 676 7.78 0.82 30.18
CA GLU A 676 6.41 0.67 30.73
C GLU A 676 6.20 1.46 32.05
N SER A 677 7.20 1.48 32.92
CA SER A 677 7.14 2.24 34.19
C SER A 677 7.15 3.76 33.95
N GLY A 678 7.93 4.22 32.97
CA GLY A 678 7.96 5.62 32.55
C GLY A 678 6.62 6.06 31.97
N LEU A 679 6.05 5.22 31.11
CA LEU A 679 4.71 5.42 30.53
C LEU A 679 3.63 5.56 31.60
N GLN A 680 3.65 4.75 32.65
CA GLN A 680 2.67 4.87 33.74
C GLN A 680 2.73 6.24 34.44
N LYS A 681 3.94 6.78 34.66
CA LYS A 681 4.12 8.13 35.24
C LYS A 681 3.67 9.21 34.26
N GLN A 682 3.97 9.04 32.97
CA GLN A 682 3.53 9.94 31.91
C GLN A 682 2.01 10.01 31.82
N PHE A 683 1.35 8.86 31.76
CA PHE A 683 -0.11 8.78 31.75
C PHE A 683 -0.74 9.43 32.99
N THR A 684 -0.12 9.26 34.16
CA THR A 684 -0.58 9.90 35.40
C THR A 684 -0.52 11.42 35.28
N LEU A 685 0.60 11.97 34.80
CA LEU A 685 0.75 13.41 34.58
C LEU A 685 -0.22 13.93 33.51
N ALA A 686 -0.35 13.23 32.39
CA ALA A 686 -1.26 13.59 31.30
C ALA A 686 -2.72 13.61 31.77
N THR A 687 -3.13 12.62 32.56
CA THR A 687 -4.47 12.57 33.19
C THR A 687 -4.68 13.77 34.12
N GLN A 688 -3.69 14.08 34.98
CA GLN A 688 -3.77 15.25 35.86
C GLN A 688 -3.88 16.55 35.07
N VAL A 689 -3.14 16.71 33.97
CA VAL A 689 -3.25 17.89 33.09
C VAL A 689 -4.63 17.97 32.45
N ASN A 690 -5.15 16.86 31.93
CA ASN A 690 -6.50 16.79 31.35
C ASN A 690 -7.59 17.23 32.34
N ASP A 691 -7.49 16.79 33.59
CA ASP A 691 -8.42 17.18 34.67
C ASP A 691 -8.33 18.69 34.96
N ARG A 692 -7.12 19.25 34.96
CA ARG A 692 -6.91 20.69 35.19
C ARG A 692 -7.43 21.54 34.03
N ILE A 693 -7.25 21.10 32.80
CA ILE A 693 -7.86 21.71 31.61
C ILE A 693 -9.38 21.69 31.72
N SER A 694 -9.97 20.55 32.11
CA SER A 694 -11.43 20.44 32.31
C SER A 694 -11.94 21.40 33.39
N GLN A 695 -11.24 21.54 34.52
CA GLN A 695 -11.59 22.51 35.57
C GLN A 695 -11.54 23.95 35.05
N LEU A 696 -10.51 24.30 34.28
CA LEU A 696 -10.38 25.60 33.63
C LEU A 696 -11.54 25.86 32.67
N HIS A 697 -11.81 24.92 31.77
CA HIS A 697 -12.83 25.03 30.74
C HIS A 697 -14.24 25.12 31.35
N GLN A 698 -14.50 24.35 32.40
CA GLN A 698 -15.75 24.44 33.16
C GLN A 698 -15.93 25.85 33.74
N ALA A 699 -14.90 26.43 34.38
CA ALA A 699 -14.99 27.79 34.91
C ALA A 699 -15.27 28.84 33.81
N VAL A 700 -14.60 28.74 32.66
CA VAL A 700 -14.85 29.62 31.50
C VAL A 700 -16.29 29.47 30.99
N ASN A 701 -16.76 28.23 30.84
CA ASN A 701 -18.12 27.95 30.37
C ASN A 701 -19.18 28.48 31.34
N GLU A 702 -19.00 28.33 32.65
CA GLU A 702 -19.90 28.89 33.66
C GLU A 702 -19.90 30.44 33.62
N ILE A 703 -18.74 31.07 33.48
CA ILE A 703 -18.62 32.54 33.34
C ILE A 703 -19.38 33.02 32.10
N ARG A 704 -19.20 32.36 30.95
CA ARG A 704 -19.85 32.73 29.68
C ARG A 704 -21.36 32.50 29.71
N ASP A 705 -21.82 31.45 30.38
CA ASP A 705 -23.25 31.19 30.60
C ASP A 705 -23.88 32.31 31.44
N LEU A 706 -23.27 32.66 32.59
CA LEU A 706 -23.75 33.76 33.43
C LEU A 706 -23.72 35.10 32.70
N ARG A 707 -22.65 35.41 31.95
CA ARG A 707 -22.58 36.64 31.14
C ARG A 707 -23.73 36.71 30.14
N THR A 708 -24.05 35.59 29.49
CA THR A 708 -25.18 35.52 28.55
C THR A 708 -26.51 35.80 29.25
N GLN A 709 -26.69 35.29 30.47
CA GLN A 709 -27.88 35.58 31.29
C GLN A 709 -27.94 37.06 31.70
N ILE A 710 -26.82 37.66 32.12
CA ILE A 710 -26.73 39.10 32.45
C ILE A 710 -27.05 39.95 31.22
N GLN A 711 -26.43 39.67 30.07
CA GLN A 711 -26.73 40.38 28.81
C GLN A 711 -28.21 40.27 28.43
N THR A 712 -28.82 39.10 28.65
CA THR A 712 -30.25 38.89 28.42
C THR A 712 -31.11 39.70 29.39
N LEU A 713 -30.70 39.80 30.66
CA LEU A 713 -31.34 40.63 31.68
C LEU A 713 -31.32 42.11 31.27
N HIS A 714 -30.17 42.64 30.87
CA HIS A 714 -30.04 44.00 30.36
C HIS A 714 -30.89 44.23 29.11
N LYS A 715 -30.82 43.32 28.13
CA LYS A 715 -31.59 43.43 26.88
C LYS A 715 -33.09 43.48 27.10
N ARG A 716 -33.61 42.74 28.09
CA ARG A 716 -35.05 42.66 28.36
C ARG A 716 -35.56 43.73 29.32
N PHE A 717 -34.72 44.19 30.26
CA PHE A 717 -35.18 44.98 31.40
C PHE A 717 -34.32 46.22 31.71
N GLY A 718 -33.43 46.64 30.81
CA GLY A 718 -32.50 47.76 31.04
C GLY A 718 -33.16 49.08 31.43
N ASP A 719 -34.41 49.32 31.01
CA ASP A 719 -35.16 50.55 31.33
C ASP A 719 -36.01 50.44 32.62
N ASP A 720 -36.09 49.26 33.24
CA ASP A 720 -36.91 49.04 34.44
C ASP A 720 -36.22 49.59 35.70
N GLN A 721 -36.77 50.68 36.24
CA GLN A 721 -36.23 51.36 37.42
C GLN A 721 -36.15 50.45 38.66
N ARG A 722 -37.00 49.41 38.75
CA ARG A 722 -37.00 48.46 39.88
C ARG A 722 -35.75 47.58 39.88
N LEU A 723 -35.16 47.36 38.71
CA LEU A 723 -34.00 46.48 38.51
C LEU A 723 -32.67 47.23 38.51
N LYS A 724 -32.66 48.57 38.61
CA LYS A 724 -31.41 49.36 38.66
C LYS A 724 -30.36 48.83 39.64
N PRO A 725 -30.70 48.49 40.91
CA PRO A 725 -29.73 47.93 41.85
C PRO A 725 -29.22 46.55 41.42
N ALA A 726 -30.09 45.71 40.85
CA ALA A 726 -29.74 44.39 40.37
C ALA A 726 -28.83 44.44 39.13
N LEU A 727 -29.13 45.33 38.17
CA LEU A 727 -28.32 45.56 36.97
C LEU A 727 -26.94 46.10 37.32
N ALA A 728 -26.84 47.07 38.24
CA ALA A 728 -25.54 47.58 38.68
C ALA A 728 -24.69 46.51 39.39
N ALA A 729 -25.32 45.65 40.20
CA ALA A 729 -24.64 44.52 40.83
C ALA A 729 -24.25 43.43 39.80
N ALA A 730 -25.06 43.22 38.77
CA ALA A 730 -24.77 42.32 37.66
C ALA A 730 -23.60 42.83 36.80
N ASP A 731 -23.53 44.13 36.53
CA ASP A 731 -22.40 44.78 35.82
C ASP A 731 -21.09 44.63 36.62
N ASP A 732 -21.11 44.83 37.94
CA ASP A 732 -19.93 44.62 38.79
C ASP A 732 -19.50 43.14 38.82
N LEU A 733 -20.48 42.23 38.87
CA LEU A 733 -20.22 40.80 38.74
C LEU A 733 -19.58 40.47 37.38
N ASP A 734 -20.14 40.95 36.26
CA ASP A 734 -19.58 40.72 34.92
C ASP A 734 -18.16 41.28 34.76
N ARG A 735 -17.88 42.46 35.33
CA ARG A 735 -16.52 43.01 35.38
C ARG A 735 -15.56 42.08 36.14
N LYS A 736 -15.92 41.64 37.35
CA LYS A 736 -15.10 40.72 38.17
C LYS A 736 -14.91 39.36 37.49
N MET A 737 -15.96 38.83 36.85
CA MET A 737 -15.89 37.59 36.07
C MET A 737 -14.95 37.73 34.87
N SER A 738 -14.98 38.87 34.18
CA SER A 738 -14.11 39.15 33.03
C SER A 738 -12.63 39.21 33.43
N GLU A 739 -12.31 39.76 34.61
CA GLU A 739 -10.94 39.76 35.15
C GLU A 739 -10.40 38.33 35.38
N VAL A 740 -11.27 37.40 35.78
CA VAL A 740 -10.92 35.98 35.93
C VAL A 740 -10.79 35.31 34.56
N GLU A 741 -11.79 35.45 33.68
CA GLU A 741 -11.79 34.83 32.35
C GLU A 741 -10.55 35.21 31.54
N GLN A 742 -10.15 36.48 31.55
CA GLN A 742 -8.96 36.98 30.83
C GLN A 742 -7.64 36.40 31.34
N LYS A 743 -7.62 35.76 32.52
CA LYS A 743 -6.47 34.99 33.03
C LYS A 743 -6.59 33.51 32.70
N LEU A 744 -7.82 33.00 32.54
CA LEU A 744 -8.07 31.61 32.16
C LEU A 744 -7.87 31.38 30.66
N ILE A 745 -8.37 32.26 29.80
CA ILE A 745 -8.37 32.11 28.33
C ILE A 745 -8.09 33.45 27.63
N GLN A 746 -7.40 33.43 26.49
CA GLN A 746 -7.22 34.63 25.68
C GLN A 746 -8.48 34.95 24.85
N VAL A 747 -9.29 35.89 25.34
CA VAL A 747 -10.61 36.24 24.76
C VAL A 747 -10.54 36.93 23.38
N ASN A 748 -9.37 37.40 22.95
CA ASN A 748 -9.20 38.11 21.68
C ASN A 748 -8.72 37.25 20.51
N MET A 749 -8.41 35.96 20.76
CA MET A 749 -7.96 35.06 19.69
C MET A 749 -9.11 34.75 18.72
N LYS A 750 -8.83 34.92 17.42
CA LYS A 750 -9.76 34.67 16.30
C LYS A 750 -9.11 33.90 15.14
N GLY A 751 -7.97 33.26 15.40
CA GLY A 751 -7.25 32.41 14.46
C GLY A 751 -6.19 31.57 15.18
N SER A 752 -5.69 30.49 14.56
CA SER A 752 -4.78 29.55 15.23
C SER A 752 -3.44 30.20 15.60
N GLU A 753 -2.96 31.16 14.80
CA GLU A 753 -1.71 31.91 15.06
C GLU A 753 -1.92 33.25 15.80
N ALA A 754 -3.13 33.51 16.32
CA ALA A 754 -3.40 34.75 17.06
C ALA A 754 -2.59 34.87 18.37
N ASN A 755 -2.02 33.77 18.86
CA ASN A 755 -1.07 33.74 19.98
C ASN A 755 0.22 34.54 19.72
N LEU A 756 0.54 34.86 18.45
CA LEU A 756 1.64 35.76 18.11
C LEU A 756 1.32 37.24 18.39
N ALA A 757 0.04 37.60 18.33
CA ALA A 757 -0.44 38.96 18.57
C ALA A 757 -0.92 39.17 20.02
N PHE A 758 -1.39 38.11 20.67
CA PHE A 758 -1.93 38.14 22.03
C PHE A 758 -1.24 37.10 22.92
N PRO A 759 -0.83 37.46 24.15
CA PRO A 759 -0.12 36.52 25.02
C PRO A 759 -1.00 35.33 25.40
N ASN A 760 -0.40 34.14 25.41
CA ASN A 760 -1.04 32.90 25.89
C ASN A 760 -1.45 33.02 27.37
N MET A 761 -2.70 32.69 27.66
CA MET A 761 -3.23 32.58 29.02
C MET A 761 -3.18 31.11 29.47
N LEU A 762 -3.80 30.79 30.62
CA LEU A 762 -3.68 29.45 31.20
C LEU A 762 -4.18 28.35 30.25
N ASN A 763 -5.28 28.57 29.53
CA ASN A 763 -5.82 27.65 28.52
C ASN A 763 -4.78 27.27 27.47
N GLU A 764 -4.22 28.27 26.77
CA GLU A 764 -3.26 28.03 25.69
C GLU A 764 -1.93 27.44 26.22
N ARG A 765 -1.54 27.80 27.45
CA ARG A 765 -0.34 27.24 28.10
C ARG A 765 -0.53 25.80 28.54
N PHE A 766 -1.68 25.44 29.09
CA PHE A 766 -1.99 24.05 29.42
C PHE A 766 -2.14 23.20 28.17
N ASP A 767 -2.80 23.72 27.14
CA ASP A 767 -2.91 23.08 25.82
C ASP A 767 -1.53 22.79 25.21
N THR A 768 -0.68 23.81 25.09
CA THR A 768 0.69 23.60 24.58
C THR A 768 1.48 22.60 25.45
N PHE A 769 1.33 22.69 26.78
CA PHE A 769 2.01 21.80 27.71
C PHE A 769 1.53 20.35 27.60
N SER A 770 0.23 20.08 27.40
CA SER A 770 -0.30 18.73 27.26
C SER A 770 0.32 17.99 26.07
N HIS A 771 0.51 18.67 24.94
CA HIS A 771 1.18 18.11 23.76
C HIS A 771 2.65 17.73 24.04
N THR A 772 3.35 18.49 24.90
CA THR A 772 4.75 18.22 25.23
C THR A 772 4.95 17.00 26.12
N ILE A 773 3.92 16.59 26.87
CA ILE A 773 4.01 15.42 27.76
C ILE A 773 4.09 14.14 26.94
N GLU A 774 3.37 14.08 25.83
CA GLU A 774 3.15 12.85 25.05
C GLU A 774 3.87 12.88 23.69
N THR A 775 4.92 13.70 23.52
CA THR A 775 5.70 13.76 22.26
C THR A 775 6.48 12.47 21.97
N GLY A 776 6.69 11.63 22.98
CA GLY A 776 7.29 10.30 22.86
C GLY A 776 6.95 9.45 24.07
N ASP A 777 7.48 8.24 24.14
CA ASP A 777 7.24 7.31 25.25
C ASP A 777 8.38 7.39 26.25
N GLY A 778 8.05 7.72 27.51
CA GLY A 778 9.07 7.81 28.55
C GLY A 778 8.58 8.48 29.83
N GLU A 779 9.42 8.47 30.86
CA GLU A 779 9.12 9.13 32.14
C GLU A 779 9.07 10.66 32.00
N PRO A 780 8.10 11.35 32.64
CA PRO A 780 8.10 12.81 32.68
C PRO A 780 9.39 13.37 33.26
N THR A 781 9.95 14.33 32.53
CA THR A 781 11.14 15.04 32.94
C THR A 781 10.83 15.93 34.15
N LYS A 782 11.84 16.20 34.99
CA LYS A 782 11.71 17.13 36.11
C LYS A 782 11.16 18.51 35.71
N PRO A 783 11.61 19.14 34.60
CA PRO A 783 11.00 20.37 34.10
C PRO A 783 9.50 20.26 33.80
N GLN A 784 9.03 19.14 33.24
CA GLN A 784 7.59 18.95 33.01
C GLN A 784 6.81 18.92 34.32
N LEU A 785 7.31 18.22 35.35
CA LEU A 785 6.69 18.20 36.67
C LEU A 785 6.66 19.59 37.32
N ASP A 786 7.74 20.37 37.18
CA ASP A 786 7.82 21.73 37.71
C ASP A 786 6.86 22.69 36.98
N VAL A 787 6.75 22.58 35.66
CA VAL A 787 5.79 23.36 34.85
C VAL A 787 4.35 23.01 35.23
N PHE A 788 4.03 21.71 35.42
CA PHE A 788 2.71 21.30 35.89
C PHE A 788 2.37 21.92 37.23
N GLN A 789 3.29 21.90 38.19
CA GLN A 789 3.09 22.52 39.50
C GLN A 789 2.89 24.03 39.40
N MET A 790 3.67 24.71 38.56
CA MET A 790 3.55 26.14 38.31
C MET A 790 2.18 26.49 37.71
N LEU A 791 1.76 25.84 36.62
CA LEU A 791 0.49 26.11 35.96
C LEU A 791 -0.69 25.78 36.87
N SER A 792 -0.61 24.66 37.59
CA SER A 792 -1.61 24.27 38.58
C SER A 792 -1.77 25.33 39.68
N SER A 793 -0.67 25.84 40.23
CA SER A 793 -0.74 26.88 41.27
C SER A 793 -1.39 28.18 40.76
N GLN A 794 -1.12 28.55 39.51
CA GLN A 794 -1.74 29.72 38.86
C GLN A 794 -3.24 29.52 38.60
N LEU A 795 -3.65 28.30 38.22
CA LEU A 795 -5.06 27.95 38.04
C LEU A 795 -5.82 27.96 39.38
N ASP A 796 -5.25 27.41 40.44
CA ASP A 796 -5.89 27.40 41.77
C ASP A 796 -6.21 28.81 42.27
N GLU A 797 -5.33 29.79 41.99
CA GLU A 797 -5.59 31.18 42.32
C GLU A 797 -6.84 31.71 41.62
N GLN A 798 -7.01 31.42 40.32
CA GLN A 798 -8.16 31.89 39.56
C GLN A 798 -9.44 31.12 39.90
N LEU A 799 -9.36 29.80 40.12
CA LEU A 799 -10.50 28.99 40.55
C LEU A 799 -10.99 29.40 41.94
N LYS A 800 -10.09 29.79 42.84
CA LYS A 800 -10.47 30.34 44.16
C LYS A 800 -11.22 31.67 44.03
N LYS A 801 -10.75 32.58 43.17
CA LYS A 801 -11.47 33.83 42.87
C LYS A 801 -12.84 33.55 42.27
N TRP A 802 -12.91 32.62 41.31
CA TRP A 802 -14.18 32.21 40.70
C TRP A 802 -15.15 31.64 41.75
N ALA A 803 -14.69 30.73 42.61
CA ALA A 803 -15.49 30.16 43.68
C ALA A 803 -16.01 31.23 44.66
N GLN A 804 -15.20 32.26 44.96
CA GLN A 804 -15.64 33.39 45.78
C GLN A 804 -16.79 34.15 45.10
N LEU A 805 -16.65 34.50 43.81
CA LEU A 805 -17.71 35.17 43.04
C LEU A 805 -19.00 34.33 43.00
N LYS A 806 -18.89 33.01 42.84
CA LYS A 806 -20.03 32.08 42.86
C LYS A 806 -20.74 32.04 44.21
N ASN A 807 -20.00 32.07 45.31
CA ASN A 807 -20.55 31.87 46.65
C ASN A 807 -20.95 33.17 47.35
N GLU A 808 -20.38 34.30 46.97
CA GLU A 808 -20.59 35.59 47.66
C GLU A 808 -21.32 36.61 46.78
N ASP A 809 -20.89 36.83 45.54
CA ASP A 809 -21.43 37.88 44.68
C ASP A 809 -22.68 37.42 43.92
N LEU A 810 -22.66 36.23 43.31
CA LEU A 810 -23.80 35.69 42.55
C LEU A 810 -25.09 35.59 43.40
N PRO A 811 -25.09 35.10 44.65
CA PRO A 811 -26.29 35.06 45.47
C PRO A 811 -26.85 36.45 45.78
N LYS A 812 -25.99 37.46 45.95
CA LYS A 812 -26.41 38.86 46.19
C LYS A 812 -27.13 39.42 44.97
N VAL A 813 -26.58 39.22 43.77
CA VAL A 813 -27.22 39.65 42.51
C VAL A 813 -28.56 38.91 42.33
N SER A 814 -28.57 37.59 42.53
CA SER A 814 -29.77 36.77 42.39
C SER A 814 -30.88 37.15 43.37
N GLU A 815 -30.55 37.56 44.60
CA GLU A 815 -31.55 38.04 45.56
C GLU A 815 -32.16 39.39 45.13
N LEU A 816 -31.35 40.32 44.62
CA LEU A 816 -31.84 41.59 44.07
C LEU A 816 -32.77 41.38 42.86
N ILE A 817 -32.47 40.40 42.00
CA ILE A 817 -33.33 40.03 40.86
C ILE A 817 -34.66 39.42 41.33
N LYS A 818 -34.62 38.54 42.35
CA LYS A 818 -35.83 37.94 42.94
C LYS A 818 -36.76 38.97 43.58
N GLN A 819 -36.22 40.01 44.21
CA GLN A 819 -37.01 41.12 44.76
C GLN A 819 -37.84 41.87 43.71
N ALA A 820 -37.45 41.78 42.43
CA ALA A 820 -38.20 42.29 41.30
C ALA A 820 -39.15 41.25 40.65
N ASN A 821 -39.38 40.09 41.28
CA ASN A 821 -40.18 38.96 40.80
C ASN A 821 -39.69 38.35 39.47
N LEU A 822 -38.38 38.33 39.24
CA LEU A 822 -37.77 37.67 38.08
C LEU A 822 -36.99 36.40 38.48
N PRO A 823 -36.84 35.43 37.55
CA PRO A 823 -35.98 34.27 37.78
C PRO A 823 -34.53 34.68 38.07
N ALA A 824 -33.93 34.06 39.07
CA ALA A 824 -32.55 34.31 39.45
C ALA A 824 -31.55 33.84 38.39
N LEU A 825 -30.35 34.42 38.41
CA LEU A 825 -29.21 33.89 37.67
C LEU A 825 -28.82 32.54 38.28
N ILE A 826 -28.57 31.55 37.41
CA ILE A 826 -28.22 30.20 37.83
C ILE A 826 -26.99 29.74 37.06
N ILE A 827 -26.16 28.93 37.71
CA ILE A 827 -25.15 28.14 37.02
C ILE A 827 -25.79 26.81 36.71
N THR A 828 -25.94 26.52 35.44
CA THR A 828 -26.50 25.25 35.00
C THR A 828 -25.44 24.16 35.23
N GLU A 829 -25.58 23.36 36.28
CA GLU A 829 -24.78 22.13 36.40
C GLU A 829 -25.16 21.21 35.23
N LYS A 830 -24.30 21.15 34.20
CA LYS A 830 -24.39 20.08 33.21
C LYS A 830 -24.11 18.79 33.95
N LYS A 831 -25.15 17.98 34.19
CA LYS A 831 -24.97 16.59 34.59
C LYS A 831 -24.05 15.93 33.56
N THR A 832 -22.84 15.59 33.97
CA THR A 832 -21.96 14.68 33.23
C THR A 832 -22.72 13.36 33.07
N GLY A 833 -23.14 13.07 31.85
CA GLY A 833 -23.81 11.83 31.46
C GLY A 833 -22.80 10.80 31.01
#